data_AF-A0A939RID1-F1
#
_entry.id   AF-A0A939RID1-F1
#
_cell.length_a   1.000
_cell.length_b   1.000
_cell.length_c   1.000
_cell.angle_alpha   90.00
_cell.angle_beta   90.00
_cell.angle_gamma   90.00
#
_symmetry.space_group_name_H-M   'P 1'
#
loop_
_entity.id
_entity.type
_entity.pdbx_description
1 polymer ?
#
loop_
_entity_poly.entity_id
_entity_poly.type
_entity_poly.pdbx_seq_one_letter_code
_entity_poly.pdbx_strand_id
1 'polypeptide(L)'
;LWRAHGVEPDAVVGHSQGEIAAAYVAGALSLEDAAKVVALRSRALAVLADQGGMVSLGLGHERAAEFVARWDGRLTVAVVNSADSVVVSGDLDALDELLAACEADGIHARRLPVNYAAHSVQVEAIREQLLTELADITPHSAAIPFYSTVTGEPVDTSALDADYWYRNLREPVLFDRTTRALLDHGHTVFVEASPHPVLVSAVEETGHHHGTDLLVTGTLRRDQDDFLTSLGRLHVHGVPVDWRFPDDTEPVSLPTYAFQRQPYWLRPVPTASGDHPLLSTFVELPDGAVLSGRISLATHPWLADHAVRGSVLLPGTAFAEMAAYAAGRLGHGVEELVLETPLVLDDTPVHLQVVVGPEDDGRYPLTVYSRDGDEWVRHATGTLGEEPVLSAWEWLPAGEPLDVDGLYDSLSVLGYEYGPAFQGVTAAWRAGDTVYAEVELPAEEPFALHPALLDAALHPMAFLTDRTGLPFAFTGVAIRPAGSRTLRVRLSATGPDTYTVAVADPDGTPVAVITSLTVRDATTVPDSLYALDWLPFESPAFESASTGGDPADLVVYEVPGPEPEADTVEAAYESARSVLAVIRDHLAGERTRLAVVTRNAVAAAPGDVVGLHHSMVWGLVRGARAEHPDRFVLVDADPTWDPALIAGTDEPELAVRQGALRVPRLVRVGASLTPPDGTWRLEDTGTGSIDDLALVPRPELMEPLGPGQVRIAMRAAGLNFRDVLIALGVYPGEALMGGEGAGVVLETGPDARFRPGDRVMGLVPGAFGPVTVADQRLLVRMPDDWSFARAASVPVVFLTAWYGLRDLGGLKAGDRVLIHAGTGGVGMAAIQLARRLGAEVFATAGPAKWHTLRALGLDEEHIASSRTLEFEQKFPSMDVVLDSLSGEFVDASLRLLRPGGRFVEMGKTDIRDAADHPDIVYRAFDIADAGPERLGEILDAVVRAFTDGGFAPLPLDVRAVRDAVDV
;
A
#
# COMPACT_ATOMS: atom_id res chain seq x y z
N LEU A 1 -23.65 52.17 0.38
CA LEU A 1 -23.51 50.72 0.14
C LEU A 1 -22.61 50.09 1.20
N TRP A 2 -21.31 50.37 1.20
CA TRP A 2 -20.34 49.87 2.21
C TRP A 2 -20.76 50.05 3.68
N ARG A 3 -21.15 51.27 4.09
CA ARG A 3 -21.67 51.54 5.44
C ARG A 3 -22.89 50.70 5.85
N ALA A 4 -23.71 50.28 4.89
CA ALA A 4 -24.86 49.41 5.19
C ALA A 4 -24.43 48.01 5.63
N HIS A 5 -23.18 47.62 5.32
CA HIS A 5 -22.54 46.39 5.78
C HIS A 5 -21.50 46.64 6.87
N GLY A 6 -21.64 47.73 7.63
CA GLY A 6 -20.76 48.05 8.76
C GLY A 6 -19.32 48.45 8.39
N VAL A 7 -19.01 48.59 7.09
CA VAL A 7 -17.70 49.04 6.62
C VAL A 7 -17.68 50.58 6.62
N GLU A 8 -17.01 51.14 7.63
CA GLU A 8 -16.83 52.58 7.83
C GLU A 8 -15.40 53.01 7.44
N PRO A 9 -15.21 54.16 6.74
CA PRO A 9 -13.89 54.63 6.37
C PRO A 9 -13.20 55.36 7.52
N ASP A 10 -11.95 54.98 7.82
CA ASP A 10 -11.08 55.68 8.78
C ASP A 10 -10.50 56.98 8.21
N ALA A 11 -10.41 57.08 6.89
CA ALA A 11 -10.00 58.26 6.15
C ALA A 11 -10.60 58.21 4.74
N VAL A 12 -10.70 59.36 4.08
CA VAL A 12 -11.14 59.46 2.69
C VAL A 12 -10.15 60.24 1.84
N VAL A 13 -9.99 59.80 0.59
CA VAL A 13 -9.29 60.51 -0.47
C VAL A 13 -10.15 60.40 -1.73
N GLY A 14 -10.21 61.47 -2.51
CA GLY A 14 -10.88 61.46 -3.81
C GLY A 14 -9.90 61.76 -4.93
N HIS A 15 -10.16 61.21 -6.12
CA HIS A 15 -9.38 61.52 -7.31
C HIS A 15 -10.13 62.54 -8.16
N SER A 16 -9.58 63.74 -8.32
CA SER A 16 -10.24 64.84 -9.04
C SER A 16 -11.67 65.08 -8.52
N GLN A 17 -12.70 64.93 -9.37
CA GLN A 17 -14.12 65.04 -9.03
C GLN A 17 -14.55 64.07 -7.91
N GLY A 18 -13.84 62.96 -7.72
CA GLY A 18 -14.08 62.00 -6.63
C GLY A 18 -13.97 62.63 -5.24
N GLU A 19 -13.26 63.76 -5.08
CA GLU A 19 -13.19 64.49 -3.82
C GLU A 19 -14.54 65.01 -3.35
N ILE A 20 -15.48 65.28 -4.26
CA ILE A 20 -16.83 65.73 -3.88
C ILE A 20 -17.58 64.62 -3.14
N ALA A 21 -17.47 63.38 -3.64
CA ALA A 21 -18.04 62.22 -2.96
C ALA A 21 -17.33 61.93 -1.64
N ALA A 22 -16.00 62.05 -1.59
CA ALA A 22 -15.22 61.92 -0.35
C ALA A 22 -15.64 62.97 0.70
N ALA A 23 -15.85 64.23 0.30
CA ALA A 23 -16.31 65.30 1.18
C ALA A 23 -17.69 65.01 1.76
N TYR A 24 -18.63 64.51 0.94
CA TYR A 24 -19.93 64.05 1.45
C TYR A 24 -19.79 62.88 2.43
N VAL A 25 -18.99 61.86 2.08
CA VAL A 25 -18.79 60.67 2.93
C VAL A 25 -18.15 61.04 4.27
N ALA A 26 -17.21 62.00 4.28
CA ALA A 26 -16.59 62.51 5.49
C ALA A 26 -17.55 63.33 6.37
N GLY A 27 -18.64 63.83 5.79
CA GLY A 27 -19.59 64.73 6.45
C GLY A 27 -19.25 66.21 6.32
N ALA A 28 -18.33 66.56 5.40
CA ALA A 28 -17.94 67.94 5.13
C ALA A 28 -19.00 68.73 4.36
N LEU A 29 -19.70 68.05 3.44
CA LEU A 29 -20.79 68.63 2.65
C LEU A 29 -22.08 67.85 2.88
N SER A 30 -23.21 68.57 2.82
CA SER A 30 -24.52 67.94 2.70
C SER A 30 -24.64 67.22 1.34
N LEU A 31 -25.59 66.27 1.22
CA LEU A 31 -25.84 65.62 -0.08
C LEU A 31 -26.28 66.64 -1.14
N GLU A 32 -27.05 67.65 -0.72
CA GLU A 32 -27.51 68.73 -1.59
C GLU A 32 -26.34 69.57 -2.11
N ASP A 33 -25.43 69.98 -1.22
CA ASP A 33 -24.24 70.75 -1.61
C ASP A 33 -23.29 69.92 -2.48
N ALA A 34 -23.03 68.65 -2.13
CA ALA A 34 -22.20 67.77 -2.94
C ALA A 34 -22.80 67.57 -4.34
N ALA A 35 -24.11 67.32 -4.45
CA ALA A 35 -24.80 67.20 -5.72
C ALA A 35 -24.76 68.52 -6.53
N LYS A 36 -24.87 69.65 -5.83
CA LYS A 36 -24.76 70.98 -6.42
C LYS A 36 -23.36 71.23 -7.00
N VAL A 37 -22.31 70.93 -6.24
CA VAL A 37 -20.92 71.03 -6.72
C VAL A 37 -20.74 70.17 -7.97
N VAL A 38 -21.19 68.91 -7.97
CA VAL A 38 -21.12 68.04 -9.17
C VAL A 38 -21.85 68.68 -10.35
N ALA A 39 -23.14 69.03 -10.21
CA ALA A 39 -23.96 69.49 -11.32
C ALA A 39 -23.48 70.82 -11.92
N LEU A 40 -23.15 71.78 -11.06
CA LEU A 40 -22.72 73.12 -11.49
C LEU A 40 -21.31 73.09 -12.07
N ARG A 41 -20.40 72.29 -11.51
CA ARG A 41 -19.07 72.04 -12.07
C ARG A 41 -19.15 71.39 -13.45
N SER A 42 -19.96 70.35 -13.62
CA SER A 42 -20.16 69.71 -14.93
C SER A 42 -20.76 70.66 -15.96
N ARG A 43 -21.67 71.55 -15.55
CA ARG A 43 -22.24 72.58 -16.44
C ARG A 43 -21.20 73.61 -16.86
N ALA A 44 -20.36 74.08 -15.93
CA ALA A 44 -19.28 75.02 -16.24
C ALA A 44 -18.26 74.40 -17.21
N LEU A 45 -17.93 73.11 -17.03
CA LEU A 45 -17.02 72.37 -17.91
C LEU A 45 -17.49 72.27 -19.37
N ALA A 46 -18.80 72.38 -19.63
CA ALA A 46 -19.32 72.39 -21.01
C ALA A 46 -18.77 73.55 -21.85
N VAL A 47 -18.32 74.65 -21.23
CA VAL A 47 -17.66 75.78 -21.92
C VAL A 47 -16.31 75.38 -22.50
N LEU A 48 -15.65 74.36 -21.93
CA LEU A 48 -14.32 73.87 -22.33
C LEU A 48 -14.39 72.63 -23.23
N ALA A 49 -15.60 72.15 -23.54
CA ALA A 49 -15.78 70.99 -24.39
C ALA A 49 -15.15 71.20 -25.77
N ASP A 50 -14.48 70.15 -26.25
CA ASP A 50 -13.79 70.06 -27.53
C ASP A 50 -12.60 71.03 -27.71
N GLN A 51 -12.13 71.68 -26.63
CA GLN A 51 -10.97 72.59 -26.65
C GLN A 51 -9.66 71.93 -26.17
N GLY A 52 -9.75 70.72 -25.61
CA GLY A 52 -8.60 70.01 -25.08
C GLY A 52 -8.91 68.54 -24.79
N GLY A 53 -7.94 67.83 -24.25
CA GLY A 53 -8.13 66.43 -23.86
C GLY A 53 -7.14 65.98 -22.80
N MET A 54 -7.08 64.66 -22.60
CA MET A 54 -6.17 64.05 -21.64
C MET A 54 -5.57 62.74 -22.19
N VAL A 55 -4.30 62.49 -21.88
CA VAL A 55 -3.53 61.29 -22.24
C VAL A 55 -2.86 60.72 -20.99
N SER A 56 -3.09 59.43 -20.72
CA SER A 56 -2.35 58.66 -19.71
C SER A 56 -0.97 58.29 -20.25
N LEU A 57 0.08 58.49 -19.45
CA LEU A 57 1.46 58.14 -19.76
C LEU A 57 2.02 57.19 -18.70
N GLY A 58 2.69 56.13 -19.13
CA GLY A 58 3.48 55.24 -18.28
C GLY A 58 4.87 55.84 -17.97
N LEU A 59 4.89 57.03 -17.39
CA LEU A 59 6.08 57.72 -16.89
C LEU A 59 5.82 58.25 -15.49
N GLY A 60 6.87 58.27 -14.67
CA GLY A 60 6.84 58.99 -13.38
C GLY A 60 6.83 60.50 -13.52
N HIS A 61 6.40 61.19 -12.47
CA HIS A 61 6.15 62.64 -12.46
C HIS A 61 7.32 63.48 -12.99
N GLU A 62 8.54 63.26 -12.48
CA GLU A 62 9.71 64.06 -12.87
C GLU A 62 10.05 63.87 -14.37
N ARG A 63 10.09 62.61 -14.82
CA ARG A 63 10.37 62.28 -16.22
C ARG A 63 9.28 62.78 -17.16
N ALA A 64 8.01 62.70 -16.74
CA ALA A 64 6.89 63.22 -17.51
C ALA A 64 6.92 64.75 -17.61
N ALA A 65 7.27 65.45 -16.53
CA ALA A 65 7.40 66.90 -16.55
C ALA A 65 8.53 67.36 -17.50
N GLU A 66 9.68 66.69 -17.47
CA GLU A 66 10.78 66.94 -18.43
C GLU A 66 10.37 66.62 -19.87
N PHE A 67 9.64 65.52 -20.07
CA PHE A 67 9.19 65.12 -21.40
C PHE A 67 8.20 66.11 -22.00
N VAL A 68 7.22 66.55 -21.20
CA VAL A 68 6.14 67.45 -21.60
C VAL A 68 6.59 68.90 -21.76
N ALA A 69 7.73 69.29 -21.18
CA ALA A 69 8.31 70.63 -21.34
C ALA A 69 8.55 71.04 -22.80
N ARG A 70 8.66 70.08 -23.74
CA ARG A 70 8.83 70.32 -25.19
C ARG A 70 7.66 71.09 -25.83
N TRP A 71 6.50 71.14 -25.17
CA TRP A 71 5.28 71.76 -25.69
C TRP A 71 5.02 73.16 -25.12
N ASP A 72 6.01 73.80 -24.48
CA ASP A 72 6.00 75.22 -24.06
C ASP A 72 4.73 75.64 -23.30
N GLY A 73 4.21 74.76 -22.42
CA GLY A 73 3.03 75.03 -21.59
C GLY A 73 1.68 74.74 -22.24
N ARG A 74 1.64 74.28 -23.51
CA ARG A 74 0.40 73.74 -24.14
C ARG A 74 -0.09 72.44 -23.51
N LEU A 75 0.80 71.74 -22.81
CA LEU A 75 0.53 70.51 -22.09
C LEU A 75 0.96 70.64 -20.62
N THR A 76 0.20 70.05 -19.71
CA THR A 76 0.45 70.07 -18.26
C THR A 76 0.28 68.67 -17.69
N VAL A 77 1.15 68.27 -16.75
CA VAL A 77 0.92 67.06 -15.94
C VAL A 77 -0.26 67.33 -15.01
N ALA A 78 -1.41 66.76 -15.36
CA ALA A 78 -2.71 66.98 -14.75
C ALA A 78 -2.93 66.09 -13.51
N VAL A 79 -2.39 64.88 -13.55
CA VAL A 79 -2.61 63.87 -12.51
C VAL A 79 -1.32 63.07 -12.33
N VAL A 80 -0.93 62.86 -11.08
CA VAL A 80 0.13 61.91 -10.70
C VAL A 80 -0.54 60.73 -10.01
N ASN A 81 -0.77 59.64 -10.74
CA ASN A 81 -1.50 58.47 -10.24
C ASN A 81 -0.62 57.59 -9.35
N SER A 82 0.62 57.35 -9.78
CA SER A 82 1.60 56.51 -9.09
C SER A 82 3.03 56.96 -9.44
N ALA A 83 4.04 56.23 -8.95
CA ALA A 83 5.43 56.51 -9.23
C ALA A 83 5.79 56.42 -10.73
N ASP A 84 5.09 55.58 -11.51
CA ASP A 84 5.33 55.36 -12.93
C ASP A 84 4.13 55.70 -13.84
N SER A 85 3.07 56.33 -13.31
CA SER A 85 1.85 56.68 -14.07
C SER A 85 1.39 58.11 -13.83
N VAL A 86 1.24 58.87 -14.91
CA VAL A 86 0.67 60.22 -14.91
C VAL A 86 -0.39 60.40 -15.98
N VAL A 87 -1.19 61.46 -15.85
CA VAL A 87 -2.06 61.94 -16.94
C VAL A 87 -1.63 63.35 -17.31
N VAL A 88 -1.49 63.60 -18.61
CA VAL A 88 -1.21 64.90 -19.21
C VAL A 88 -2.50 65.46 -19.80
N SER A 89 -2.75 66.74 -19.61
CA SER A 89 -3.87 67.47 -20.21
C SER A 89 -3.38 68.66 -21.01
N GLY A 90 -4.16 69.08 -22.01
CA GLY A 90 -3.84 70.26 -22.81
C GLY A 90 -4.52 70.27 -24.17
N ASP A 91 -3.93 71.03 -25.09
CA ASP A 91 -4.47 71.26 -26.44
C ASP A 91 -4.51 69.96 -27.28
N LEU A 92 -5.51 69.85 -28.16
CA LEU A 92 -5.76 68.62 -28.92
C LEU A 92 -4.58 68.24 -29.84
N ASP A 93 -4.04 69.22 -30.57
CA ASP A 93 -2.92 69.05 -31.50
C ASP A 93 -1.63 68.67 -30.76
N ALA A 94 -1.36 69.32 -29.62
CA ALA A 94 -0.21 69.01 -28.77
C ALA A 94 -0.30 67.59 -28.18
N LEU A 95 -1.50 67.12 -27.82
CA LEU A 95 -1.69 65.73 -27.35
C LEU A 95 -1.52 64.70 -28.46
N ASP A 96 -1.87 65.03 -29.71
CA ASP A 96 -1.63 64.15 -30.85
C ASP A 96 -0.12 64.06 -31.16
N GLU A 97 0.59 65.19 -31.09
CA GLU A 97 2.06 65.23 -31.14
C GLU A 97 2.70 64.41 -30.00
N LEU A 98 2.16 64.52 -28.78
CA LEU A 98 2.62 63.75 -27.62
C LEU A 98 2.48 62.24 -27.84
N LEU A 99 1.33 61.78 -28.35
CA LEU A 99 1.09 60.36 -28.63
C LEU A 99 2.10 59.83 -29.67
N ALA A 100 2.35 60.57 -30.74
CA ALA A 100 3.35 60.21 -31.75
C ALA A 100 4.78 60.18 -31.18
N ALA A 101 5.13 61.13 -30.31
CA ALA A 101 6.42 61.14 -29.63
C ALA A 101 6.59 59.96 -28.66
N CYS A 102 5.54 59.61 -27.91
CA CYS A 102 5.55 58.44 -27.05
C CYS A 102 5.70 57.13 -27.84
N GLU A 103 5.03 57.00 -28.98
CA GLU A 103 5.17 55.83 -29.87
C GLU A 103 6.62 55.71 -30.39
N ALA A 104 7.23 56.81 -30.80
CA ALA A 104 8.61 56.84 -31.27
C ALA A 104 9.63 56.47 -30.16
N ASP A 105 9.38 56.92 -28.93
CA ASP A 105 10.26 56.69 -27.77
C ASP A 105 9.93 55.39 -27.01
N GLY A 106 8.97 54.59 -27.49
CA GLY A 106 8.56 53.32 -26.87
C GLY A 106 7.84 53.46 -25.52
N ILE A 107 7.24 54.61 -25.27
CA ILE A 107 6.55 54.96 -24.02
C ILE A 107 5.07 54.59 -24.15
N HIS A 108 4.53 53.87 -23.16
CA HIS A 108 3.10 53.55 -23.15
C HIS A 108 2.26 54.83 -22.96
N ALA A 109 1.40 55.13 -23.92
CA ALA A 109 0.52 56.28 -23.89
C ALA A 109 -0.90 55.92 -24.38
N ARG A 110 -1.93 56.44 -23.71
CA ARG A 110 -3.33 56.15 -24.04
C ARG A 110 -4.21 57.39 -23.90
N ARG A 111 -4.97 57.72 -24.94
CA ARG A 111 -5.99 58.77 -24.90
C ARG A 111 -7.12 58.39 -23.94
N LEU A 112 -7.49 59.31 -23.06
CA LEU A 112 -8.66 59.16 -22.16
C LEU A 112 -9.92 59.71 -22.85
N PRO A 113 -11.10 59.11 -22.60
CA PRO A 113 -12.36 59.55 -23.19
C PRO A 113 -12.90 60.82 -22.49
N VAL A 114 -12.12 61.90 -22.54
CA VAL A 114 -12.43 63.23 -21.99
C VAL A 114 -12.11 64.26 -23.07
N ASN A 115 -13.10 65.11 -23.39
CA ASN A 115 -13.01 66.11 -24.46
C ASN A 115 -12.74 67.53 -23.91
N TYR A 116 -12.13 67.65 -22.74
CA TYR A 116 -11.67 68.92 -22.16
C TYR A 116 -10.38 68.67 -21.36
N ALA A 117 -9.54 69.71 -21.20
CA ALA A 117 -8.30 69.62 -20.45
C ALA A 117 -8.49 70.05 -18.98
N ALA A 118 -8.93 69.13 -18.12
CA ALA A 118 -8.98 69.37 -16.67
C ALA A 118 -7.57 69.45 -16.05
N HIS A 119 -7.48 70.10 -14.89
CA HIS A 119 -6.23 70.31 -14.15
C HIS A 119 -5.17 71.05 -14.99
N SER A 120 -5.64 72.02 -15.80
CA SER A 120 -4.83 72.79 -16.74
C SER A 120 -5.23 74.26 -16.74
N VAL A 121 -4.40 75.11 -17.35
CA VAL A 121 -4.68 76.55 -17.52
C VAL A 121 -6.03 76.83 -18.19
N GLN A 122 -6.56 75.93 -19.02
CA GLN A 122 -7.85 76.12 -19.68
C GLN A 122 -9.02 76.27 -18.67
N VAL A 123 -8.89 75.70 -17.45
CA VAL A 123 -9.90 75.81 -16.39
C VAL A 123 -10.05 77.25 -15.85
N GLU A 124 -9.05 78.12 -16.02
CA GLU A 124 -9.13 79.53 -15.59
C GLU A 124 -10.29 80.28 -16.25
N ALA A 125 -10.68 79.88 -17.47
CA ALA A 125 -11.79 80.49 -18.20
C ALA A 125 -13.15 80.36 -17.49
N ILE A 126 -13.31 79.36 -16.61
CA ILE A 126 -14.55 79.11 -15.87
C ILE A 126 -14.46 79.46 -14.38
N ARG A 127 -13.35 80.09 -13.95
CA ARG A 127 -13.09 80.45 -12.54
C ARG A 127 -14.22 81.27 -11.92
N GLU A 128 -14.53 82.43 -12.51
CA GLU A 128 -15.51 83.36 -11.94
C GLU A 128 -16.92 82.76 -11.91
N GLN A 129 -17.25 81.93 -12.90
CA GLN A 129 -18.51 81.20 -12.93
C GLN A 129 -18.61 80.22 -11.76
N LEU A 130 -17.57 79.39 -11.52
CA LEU A 130 -17.55 78.44 -10.41
C LEU A 130 -17.62 79.13 -9.05
N LEU A 131 -16.85 80.21 -8.85
CA LEU A 131 -16.87 80.99 -7.61
C LEU A 131 -18.26 81.56 -7.31
N THR A 132 -18.97 82.04 -8.35
CA THR A 132 -20.32 82.60 -8.20
C THR A 132 -21.35 81.50 -7.94
N GLU A 133 -21.31 80.42 -8.72
CA GLU A 133 -22.31 79.35 -8.68
C GLU A 133 -22.23 78.48 -7.42
N LEU A 134 -21.05 78.40 -6.79
CA LEU A 134 -20.82 77.62 -5.57
C LEU A 134 -20.73 78.48 -4.31
N ALA A 135 -20.99 79.80 -4.38
CA ALA A 135 -20.79 80.73 -3.27
C ALA A 135 -21.62 80.42 -2.00
N ASP A 136 -22.70 79.66 -2.14
CA ASP A 136 -23.67 79.37 -1.08
C ASP A 136 -23.59 77.93 -0.55
N ILE A 137 -22.59 77.14 -0.96
CA ILE A 137 -22.31 75.85 -0.30
C ILE A 137 -21.79 76.10 1.12
N THR A 138 -22.10 75.20 2.05
CA THR A 138 -21.70 75.34 3.45
C THR A 138 -20.83 74.16 3.89
N PRO A 139 -19.50 74.23 3.72
CA PRO A 139 -18.59 73.20 4.19
C PRO A 139 -18.45 73.21 5.73
N HIS A 140 -18.28 72.03 6.30
CA HIS A 140 -18.10 71.82 7.74
C HIS A 140 -16.86 70.98 8.02
N SER A 141 -16.28 71.12 9.22
CA SER A 141 -15.23 70.23 9.69
C SER A 141 -15.78 68.83 9.97
N ALA A 142 -15.44 67.90 9.08
CA ALA A 142 -15.73 66.48 9.14
C ALA A 142 -15.03 65.76 10.29
N ALA A 143 -15.68 64.73 10.82
CA ALA A 143 -15.08 63.83 11.82
C ALA A 143 -14.13 62.80 11.18
N ILE A 144 -14.35 62.45 9.91
CA ILE A 144 -13.50 61.52 9.17
C ILE A 144 -12.40 62.32 8.47
N PRO A 145 -11.12 62.02 8.70
CA PRO A 145 -9.99 62.65 8.03
C PRO A 145 -10.15 62.67 6.51
N PHE A 146 -10.06 63.86 5.91
CA PHE A 146 -10.10 64.07 4.48
C PHE A 146 -8.71 64.45 3.97
N TYR A 147 -8.18 63.64 3.06
CA TYR A 147 -6.90 63.87 2.41
C TYR A 147 -7.11 64.48 1.05
N SER A 148 -6.63 65.70 0.88
CA SER A 148 -6.77 66.46 -0.36
C SER A 148 -5.67 66.06 -1.34
N THR A 149 -6.06 65.71 -2.55
CA THR A 149 -5.15 65.50 -3.70
C THR A 149 -4.68 66.81 -4.31
N VAL A 150 -5.24 67.94 -3.92
CA VAL A 150 -4.72 69.26 -4.30
C VAL A 150 -3.46 69.61 -3.50
N THR A 151 -3.46 69.31 -2.20
CA THR A 151 -2.35 69.65 -1.29
C THR A 151 -1.41 68.47 -1.02
N GLY A 152 -1.89 67.23 -1.17
CA GLY A 152 -1.13 66.02 -0.87
C GLY A 152 -1.15 65.60 0.60
N GLU A 153 -2.03 66.20 1.43
CA GLU A 153 -2.02 66.08 2.89
C GLU A 153 -3.44 66.25 3.47
N PRO A 154 -3.70 65.87 4.74
CA PRO A 154 -5.00 66.07 5.36
C PRO A 154 -5.31 67.57 5.57
N VAL A 155 -6.56 67.96 5.32
CA VAL A 155 -7.00 69.37 5.44
C VAL A 155 -8.24 69.50 6.32
N ASP A 156 -8.42 70.66 6.95
CA ASP A 156 -9.69 71.00 7.58
C ASP A 156 -10.75 71.21 6.49
N THR A 157 -11.79 70.40 6.56
CA THR A 157 -12.83 70.34 5.54
C THR A 157 -13.80 71.53 5.58
N SER A 158 -13.73 72.39 6.61
CA SER A 158 -14.38 73.70 6.59
C SER A 158 -13.85 74.62 5.48
N ALA A 159 -12.66 74.32 4.92
CA ALA A 159 -12.05 75.04 3.82
C ALA A 159 -12.47 74.55 2.42
N LEU A 160 -13.38 73.56 2.31
CA LEU A 160 -13.87 73.04 1.01
C LEU A 160 -14.93 73.96 0.36
N ASP A 161 -14.60 75.25 0.27
CA ASP A 161 -15.45 76.30 -0.29
C ASP A 161 -15.40 76.37 -1.83
N ALA A 162 -16.03 77.39 -2.41
CA ALA A 162 -16.05 77.59 -3.86
C ALA A 162 -14.65 77.75 -4.47
N ASP A 163 -13.71 78.38 -3.76
CA ASP A 163 -12.33 78.54 -4.24
C ASP A 163 -11.60 77.19 -4.22
N TYR A 164 -11.80 76.39 -3.18
CA TYR A 164 -11.28 75.02 -3.14
C TYR A 164 -11.75 74.18 -4.33
N TRP A 165 -13.05 74.19 -4.67
CA TRP A 165 -13.55 73.38 -5.80
C TRP A 165 -13.06 73.87 -7.16
N TYR A 166 -12.81 75.18 -7.32
CA TYR A 166 -12.08 75.70 -8.47
C TYR A 166 -10.64 75.18 -8.50
N ARG A 167 -9.91 75.27 -7.39
CA ARG A 167 -8.53 74.78 -7.28
C ARG A 167 -8.44 73.28 -7.52
N ASN A 168 -9.35 72.47 -6.99
CA ASN A 168 -9.45 71.03 -7.26
C ASN A 168 -9.60 70.73 -8.76
N LEU A 169 -10.33 71.56 -9.51
CA LEU A 169 -10.47 71.38 -10.96
C LEU A 169 -9.26 71.92 -11.75
N ARG A 170 -8.56 72.93 -11.22
CA ARG A 170 -7.48 73.66 -11.91
C ARG A 170 -6.08 73.10 -11.64
N GLU A 171 -5.79 72.75 -10.40
CA GLU A 171 -4.48 72.29 -9.94
C GLU A 171 -4.29 70.79 -10.19
N PRO A 172 -3.03 70.31 -10.29
CA PRO A 172 -2.76 68.89 -10.49
C PRO A 172 -3.29 68.01 -9.35
N VAL A 173 -3.74 66.81 -9.70
CA VAL A 173 -4.15 65.77 -8.73
C VAL A 173 -2.92 65.01 -8.27
N LEU A 174 -2.48 65.26 -7.04
CA LEU A 174 -1.30 64.64 -6.41
C LEU A 174 -1.63 63.28 -5.76
N PHE A 175 -2.34 62.41 -6.48
CA PHE A 175 -2.92 61.18 -5.93
C PHE A 175 -1.88 60.23 -5.33
N ASP A 176 -0.73 60.04 -6.00
CA ASP A 176 0.36 59.21 -5.50
C ASP A 176 0.92 59.73 -4.15
N ARG A 177 1.17 61.05 -4.05
CA ARG A 177 1.64 61.69 -2.82
C ARG A 177 0.61 61.53 -1.69
N THR A 178 -0.66 61.75 -1.99
CA THR A 178 -1.75 61.61 -1.01
C THR A 178 -1.92 60.16 -0.55
N THR A 179 -1.76 59.19 -1.46
CA THR A 179 -1.79 57.77 -1.13
C THR A 179 -0.61 57.41 -0.23
N ARG A 180 0.62 57.86 -0.55
CA ARG A 180 1.78 57.70 0.34
C ARG A 180 1.55 58.29 1.73
N ALA A 181 0.96 59.48 1.82
CA ALA A 181 0.60 60.07 3.11
C ALA A 181 -0.40 59.21 3.89
N LEU A 182 -1.36 58.56 3.23
CA LEU A 182 -2.26 57.61 3.91
C LEU A 182 -1.50 56.37 4.42
N LEU A 183 -0.54 55.85 3.64
CA LEU A 183 0.33 54.74 4.06
C LEU A 183 1.20 55.10 5.26
N ASP A 184 1.80 56.30 5.25
CA ASP A 184 2.60 56.83 6.36
C ASP A 184 1.80 56.93 7.67
N HIS A 185 0.49 57.18 7.57
CA HIS A 185 -0.44 57.19 8.71
C HIS A 185 -1.02 55.80 9.06
N GLY A 186 -0.55 54.74 8.40
CA GLY A 186 -0.88 53.34 8.72
C GLY A 186 -2.14 52.80 8.06
N HIS A 187 -2.71 53.48 7.06
CA HIS A 187 -3.86 52.96 6.32
C HIS A 187 -3.40 51.96 5.25
N THR A 188 -3.82 50.68 5.37
CA THR A 188 -3.39 49.59 4.46
C THR A 188 -4.52 48.96 3.65
N VAL A 189 -5.77 49.38 3.89
CA VAL A 189 -6.97 48.91 3.18
C VAL A 189 -7.61 50.05 2.41
N PHE A 190 -7.73 49.88 1.09
CA PHE A 190 -8.28 50.88 0.17
C PHE A 190 -9.49 50.32 -0.56
N VAL A 191 -10.60 51.06 -0.50
CA VAL A 191 -11.84 50.74 -1.21
C VAL A 191 -12.13 51.82 -2.23
N GLU A 192 -12.05 51.48 -3.52
CA GLU A 192 -12.41 52.39 -4.60
C GLU A 192 -13.95 52.43 -4.75
N ALA A 193 -14.55 53.50 -4.26
CA ALA A 193 -15.98 53.79 -4.35
C ALA A 193 -16.38 54.32 -5.74
N SER A 194 -16.31 53.46 -6.77
CA SER A 194 -16.57 53.81 -8.17
C SER A 194 -17.46 52.78 -8.88
N PRO A 195 -18.14 53.16 -9.98
CA PRO A 195 -18.89 52.23 -10.82
C PRO A 195 -18.00 51.25 -11.61
N HIS A 196 -16.69 51.54 -11.68
CA HIS A 196 -15.68 50.67 -12.28
C HIS A 196 -14.30 51.04 -11.73
N PRO A 197 -13.50 50.10 -11.19
CA PRO A 197 -12.18 50.40 -10.65
C PRO A 197 -11.23 50.87 -11.74
N VAL A 198 -10.68 52.06 -11.58
CA VAL A 198 -9.62 52.61 -12.46
C VAL A 198 -8.38 53.03 -11.69
N LEU A 199 -8.44 53.08 -10.36
CA LEU A 199 -7.35 53.53 -9.48
C LEU A 199 -6.73 52.39 -8.68
N VAL A 200 -7.35 51.20 -8.64
CA VAL A 200 -6.82 50.02 -7.94
C VAL A 200 -5.34 49.78 -8.26
N SER A 201 -4.97 49.75 -9.54
CA SER A 201 -3.59 49.51 -9.96
C SER A 201 -2.64 50.62 -9.52
N ALA A 202 -3.09 51.87 -9.51
CA ALA A 202 -2.27 53.00 -9.09
C ALA A 202 -1.97 52.93 -7.58
N VAL A 203 -2.97 52.60 -6.76
CA VAL A 203 -2.80 52.42 -5.31
C VAL A 203 -1.90 51.22 -5.00
N GLU A 204 -2.10 50.10 -5.69
CA GLU A 204 -1.25 48.90 -5.56
C GLU A 204 0.22 49.21 -5.93
N GLU A 205 0.45 49.97 -7.00
CA GLU A 205 1.79 50.39 -7.42
C GLU A 205 2.44 51.32 -6.38
N THR A 206 1.70 52.32 -5.87
CA THR A 206 2.20 53.19 -4.79
C THR A 206 2.54 52.39 -3.54
N GLY A 207 1.72 51.39 -3.16
CA GLY A 207 1.99 50.48 -2.06
C GLY A 207 3.25 49.65 -2.25
N HIS A 208 3.44 49.11 -3.46
CA HIS A 208 4.64 48.36 -3.82
C HIS A 208 5.91 49.19 -3.68
N HIS A 209 5.92 50.42 -4.22
CA HIS A 209 7.06 51.35 -4.08
C HIS A 209 7.28 51.81 -2.65
N HIS A 210 6.22 51.92 -1.84
CA HIS A 210 6.30 52.21 -0.41
C HIS A 210 6.80 51.01 0.41
N GLY A 211 6.82 49.80 -0.16
CA GLY A 211 7.20 48.57 0.55
C GLY A 211 6.13 48.09 1.54
N THR A 212 4.85 48.35 1.26
CA THR A 212 3.73 47.96 2.11
C THR A 212 2.74 47.11 1.32
N ASP A 213 2.42 45.92 1.85
CA ASP A 213 1.38 45.07 1.30
C ASP A 213 0.00 45.68 1.57
N LEU A 214 -0.74 46.00 0.50
CA LEU A 214 -2.05 46.65 0.58
C LEU A 214 -3.18 45.71 0.18
N LEU A 215 -4.33 45.90 0.83
CA LEU A 215 -5.60 45.37 0.35
C LEU A 215 -6.32 46.47 -0.44
N VAL A 216 -6.39 46.34 -1.77
CA VAL A 216 -7.09 47.31 -2.62
C VAL A 216 -8.23 46.63 -3.36
N THR A 217 -9.44 47.17 -3.26
CA THR A 217 -10.61 46.60 -3.94
C THR A 217 -11.54 47.66 -4.52
N GLY A 218 -12.18 47.35 -5.65
CA GLY A 218 -13.21 48.19 -6.27
C GLY A 218 -14.61 47.87 -5.75
N THR A 219 -15.54 48.81 -5.88
CA THR A 219 -16.94 48.61 -5.45
C THR A 219 -17.78 47.87 -6.48
N LEU A 220 -17.76 48.32 -7.73
CA LEU A 220 -18.49 47.72 -8.85
C LEU A 220 -17.56 47.53 -10.03
N ARG A 221 -17.86 46.57 -10.91
CA ARG A 221 -17.19 46.41 -12.20
C ARG A 221 -18.23 46.54 -13.30
N ARG A 222 -17.87 47.22 -14.40
CA ARG A 222 -18.78 47.41 -15.54
C ARG A 222 -19.24 46.04 -16.05
N ASP A 223 -20.54 45.92 -16.29
CA ASP A 223 -21.20 44.70 -16.78
C ASP A 223 -21.09 43.49 -15.83
N GLN A 224 -20.87 43.72 -14.51
CA GLN A 224 -20.77 42.67 -13.49
C GLN A 224 -21.51 43.05 -12.18
N ASP A 225 -22.29 42.13 -11.63
CA ASP A 225 -22.99 42.28 -10.34
C ASP A 225 -22.17 41.68 -9.18
N ASP A 226 -21.01 42.27 -8.89
CA ASP A 226 -19.95 41.61 -8.08
C ASP A 226 -19.67 42.25 -6.70
N PHE A 227 -20.59 43.08 -6.17
CA PHE A 227 -20.38 43.78 -4.90
C PHE A 227 -20.14 42.81 -3.71
N LEU A 228 -20.85 41.68 -3.67
CA LEU A 228 -20.68 40.67 -2.62
C LEU A 228 -19.27 40.05 -2.63
N THR A 229 -18.65 39.94 -3.80
CA THR A 229 -17.26 39.47 -3.93
C THR A 229 -16.29 40.50 -3.38
N SER A 230 -16.50 41.80 -3.66
CA SER A 230 -15.71 42.87 -3.05
C SER A 230 -15.88 42.90 -1.53
N LEU A 231 -17.08 42.65 -1.02
CA LEU A 231 -17.36 42.55 0.41
C LEU A 231 -16.69 41.32 1.05
N GLY A 232 -16.77 40.17 0.38
CA GLY A 232 -16.05 38.95 0.77
C GLY A 232 -14.54 39.13 0.79
N ARG A 233 -13.97 39.86 -0.19
CA ARG A 233 -12.54 40.20 -0.24
C ARG A 233 -12.10 41.00 0.99
N LEU A 234 -12.90 41.98 1.44
CA LEU A 234 -12.62 42.69 2.70
C LEU A 234 -12.70 41.75 3.90
N HIS A 235 -13.75 40.92 3.97
CA HIS A 235 -13.97 40.00 5.09
C HIS A 235 -12.83 39.00 5.28
N VAL A 236 -12.36 38.34 4.21
CA VAL A 236 -11.28 37.33 4.32
C VAL A 236 -9.92 37.93 4.67
N HIS A 237 -9.74 39.24 4.50
CA HIS A 237 -8.56 39.98 4.92
C HIS A 237 -8.72 40.63 6.31
N GLY A 238 -9.77 40.26 7.05
CA GLY A 238 -9.94 40.66 8.45
C GLY A 238 -10.69 41.98 8.68
N VAL A 239 -11.25 42.60 7.64
CA VAL A 239 -12.13 43.77 7.80
C VAL A 239 -13.48 43.30 8.34
N PRO A 240 -13.98 43.89 9.44
CA PRO A 240 -15.30 43.54 9.96
C PRO A 240 -16.39 43.92 8.96
N VAL A 241 -17.26 42.95 8.66
CA VAL A 241 -18.38 43.09 7.73
C VAL A 241 -19.65 42.62 8.44
N ASP A 242 -20.68 43.46 8.43
CA ASP A 242 -22.04 43.12 8.84
C ASP A 242 -22.78 42.46 7.66
N TRP A 243 -22.82 41.12 7.71
CA TRP A 243 -23.50 40.30 6.72
C TRP A 243 -25.01 40.35 6.94
N ARG A 244 -25.73 40.89 5.96
CA ARG A 244 -27.20 40.94 5.97
C ARG A 244 -27.76 39.79 5.16
N PHE A 245 -28.24 38.76 5.85
CA PHE A 245 -28.98 37.64 5.25
C PHE A 245 -30.49 37.92 5.31
N PRO A 246 -31.31 37.29 4.44
CA PRO A 246 -32.77 37.39 4.53
C PRO A 246 -33.29 36.97 5.91
N ASP A 247 -34.35 37.62 6.41
CA ASP A 247 -34.88 37.41 7.77
C ASP A 247 -35.34 35.96 8.05
N ASP A 248 -35.58 35.16 7.01
CA ASP A 248 -36.04 33.77 7.08
C ASP A 248 -34.90 32.73 7.16
N THR A 249 -33.63 33.18 7.24
CA THR A 249 -32.46 32.29 7.33
C THR A 249 -31.81 32.37 8.70
N GLU A 250 -31.69 31.22 9.38
CA GLU A 250 -30.96 31.10 10.64
C GLU A 250 -29.50 30.70 10.34
N PRO A 251 -28.53 31.63 10.43
CA PRO A 251 -27.13 31.32 10.12
C PRO A 251 -26.58 30.34 11.15
N VAL A 252 -26.17 29.16 10.68
CA VAL A 252 -25.49 28.16 11.52
C VAL A 252 -24.03 28.60 11.68
N SER A 253 -23.58 28.80 12.91
CA SER A 253 -22.16 29.04 13.20
C SER A 253 -21.36 27.79 12.86
N LEU A 254 -20.61 27.87 11.75
CA LEU A 254 -19.56 26.91 11.47
C LEU A 254 -18.38 27.18 12.41
N PRO A 255 -17.63 26.16 12.85
CA PRO A 255 -16.38 26.37 13.56
C PRO A 255 -15.47 27.29 12.72
N THR A 256 -15.05 28.43 13.27
CA THR A 256 -14.21 29.43 12.58
C THR A 256 -12.76 28.99 12.37
N TYR A 257 -12.46 27.73 12.65
CA TYR A 257 -11.12 27.17 12.59
C TYR A 257 -10.82 26.66 11.17
N ALA A 258 -10.09 27.46 10.40
CA ALA A 258 -9.36 26.92 9.26
C ALA A 258 -8.35 25.91 9.83
N PHE A 259 -8.42 24.64 9.42
CA PHE A 259 -7.46 23.61 9.82
C PHE A 259 -6.04 24.20 9.75
N GLN A 260 -5.37 24.39 10.89
CA GLN A 260 -3.94 24.70 10.85
C GLN A 260 -3.29 23.50 10.21
N ARG A 261 -2.75 23.66 8.99
CA ARG A 261 -1.90 22.66 8.33
C ARG A 261 -0.52 22.55 9.01
N GLN A 262 -0.48 22.79 10.32
CA GLN A 262 0.58 22.26 11.15
C GLN A 262 0.19 20.80 11.45
N PRO A 263 1.10 19.84 11.28
CA PRO A 263 0.85 18.48 11.69
C PRO A 263 0.65 18.43 13.21
N TYR A 264 -0.60 18.61 13.65
CA TYR A 264 -1.03 18.33 15.01
C TYR A 264 -1.47 16.88 15.03
N TRP A 265 -0.49 15.99 15.12
CA TRP A 265 -0.78 14.65 15.59
C TRP A 265 -1.41 14.79 16.97
N LEU A 266 -2.43 13.97 17.27
CA LEU A 266 -2.59 13.51 18.64
C LEU A 266 -1.24 12.90 19.00
N ARG A 267 -0.32 13.70 19.55
CA ARG A 267 0.67 13.15 20.44
C ARG A 267 -0.20 12.44 21.46
N PRO A 268 -0.12 11.11 21.55
CA PRO A 268 -0.72 10.45 22.68
C PRO A 268 -0.22 11.29 23.85
N VAL A 269 -1.15 11.83 24.65
CA VAL A 269 -0.77 12.08 26.02
C VAL A 269 -0.10 10.78 26.40
N PRO A 270 1.18 10.77 26.80
CA PRO A 270 1.74 9.56 27.36
C PRO A 270 0.80 9.30 28.54
N THR A 271 -0.17 8.42 28.34
CA THR A 271 -0.65 7.60 29.43
C THR A 271 0.62 6.87 29.79
N ALA A 272 1.32 7.44 30.77
CA ALA A 272 2.46 6.86 31.44
C ALA A 272 1.96 5.56 32.08
N SER A 273 1.82 4.55 31.24
CA SER A 273 1.42 3.21 31.60
C SER A 273 2.26 2.16 30.86
N GLY A 274 3.21 2.56 30.02
CA GLY A 274 4.26 1.70 29.49
C GLY A 274 5.64 2.34 29.68
N ASP A 275 6.43 1.78 30.61
CA ASP A 275 7.82 2.20 30.88
C ASP A 275 8.84 1.55 29.92
N HIS A 276 8.37 0.82 28.90
CA HIS A 276 9.22 0.00 28.03
C HIS A 276 9.57 0.69 26.69
N PRO A 277 10.84 0.79 26.29
CA PRO A 277 11.25 1.50 25.06
C PRO A 277 10.59 0.97 23.78
N LEU A 278 10.46 -0.36 23.63
CA LEU A 278 9.84 -0.97 22.44
C LEU A 278 8.33 -1.19 22.57
N LEU A 279 7.75 -1.14 23.78
CA LEU A 279 6.37 -1.52 24.07
C LEU A 279 5.70 -0.45 24.93
N SER A 280 5.27 0.63 24.28
CA SER A 280 4.72 1.83 24.92
C SER A 280 3.39 1.62 25.67
N THR A 281 2.72 0.48 25.52
CA THR A 281 1.40 0.23 26.12
C THR A 281 1.32 -1.20 26.62
N PHE A 282 0.74 -1.37 27.82
CA PHE A 282 0.39 -2.65 28.42
C PHE A 282 -1.09 -2.61 28.83
N VAL A 283 -1.88 -3.57 28.35
CA VAL A 283 -3.29 -3.74 28.69
C VAL A 283 -3.47 -5.14 29.27
N GLU A 284 -3.82 -5.20 30.54
CA GLU A 284 -4.22 -6.46 31.21
C GLU A 284 -5.63 -6.83 30.77
N LEU A 285 -5.83 -8.08 30.35
CA LEU A 285 -7.11 -8.67 30.01
C LEU A 285 -7.53 -9.63 31.14
N PRO A 286 -8.83 -9.97 31.27
CA PRO A 286 -9.28 -10.92 32.30
C PRO A 286 -8.57 -12.27 32.29
N ASP A 287 -8.05 -12.68 31.13
CA ASP A 287 -7.42 -13.96 30.85
C ASP A 287 -6.08 -13.77 30.12
N GLY A 288 -5.39 -12.64 30.26
CA GLY A 288 -4.10 -12.45 29.58
C GLY A 288 -3.63 -11.01 29.53
N ALA A 289 -2.86 -10.66 28.51
CA ALA A 289 -2.40 -9.29 28.32
C ALA A 289 -2.09 -8.98 26.85
N VAL A 290 -2.19 -7.72 26.48
CA VAL A 290 -1.73 -7.20 25.19
C VAL A 290 -0.78 -6.05 25.43
N LEU A 291 0.42 -6.14 24.85
CA LEU A 291 1.40 -5.08 24.81
C LEU A 291 1.54 -4.57 23.39
N SER A 292 1.76 -3.28 23.20
CA SER A 292 1.96 -2.71 21.87
C SER A 292 2.96 -1.56 21.85
N GLY A 293 3.67 -1.43 20.73
CA GLY A 293 4.61 -0.35 20.49
C GLY A 293 4.77 -0.04 18.99
N ARG A 294 5.65 0.92 18.69
CA ARG A 294 6.00 1.29 17.32
C ARG A 294 7.51 1.51 17.23
N ILE A 295 8.15 0.85 16.27
CA ILE A 295 9.60 0.90 16.08
C ILE A 295 9.94 1.26 14.64
N SER A 296 11.09 1.92 14.44
CA SER A 296 11.67 2.30 13.15
C SER A 296 13.14 2.64 13.36
N LEU A 297 13.93 2.68 12.30
CA LEU A 297 15.31 3.18 12.39
C LEU A 297 15.38 4.67 12.78
N ALA A 298 14.33 5.45 12.47
CA ALA A 298 14.24 6.86 12.88
C ALA A 298 14.01 7.05 14.38
N THR A 299 13.31 6.12 15.05
CA THR A 299 12.97 6.21 16.48
C THR A 299 13.93 5.44 17.38
N HIS A 300 14.55 4.38 16.88
CA HIS A 300 15.50 3.53 17.60
C HIS A 300 16.76 3.32 16.74
N PRO A 301 17.63 4.34 16.60
CA PRO A 301 18.73 4.31 15.64
C PRO A 301 19.75 3.20 15.87
N TRP A 302 19.88 2.71 17.11
CA TRP A 302 20.77 1.59 17.43
C TRP A 302 20.38 0.30 16.71
N LEU A 303 19.11 0.13 16.30
CA LEU A 303 18.68 -1.04 15.53
C LEU A 303 19.36 -1.11 14.16
N ALA A 304 19.78 0.02 13.58
CA ALA A 304 20.50 0.07 12.32
C ALA A 304 21.85 -0.67 12.37
N ASP A 305 22.42 -0.80 13.57
CA ASP A 305 23.69 -1.49 13.82
C ASP A 305 23.51 -3.03 13.90
N HIS A 306 22.31 -3.57 13.70
CA HIS A 306 22.07 -5.02 13.62
C HIS A 306 21.67 -5.43 12.19
N ALA A 307 22.66 -5.42 11.31
CA ALA A 307 22.49 -5.85 9.92
C ALA A 307 23.05 -7.26 9.69
N VAL A 308 22.30 -8.08 8.96
CA VAL A 308 22.71 -9.42 8.54
C VAL A 308 22.47 -9.55 7.04
N ARG A 309 23.54 -9.78 6.29
CA ARG A 309 23.59 -9.90 4.82
C ARG A 309 22.89 -8.73 4.13
N GLY A 310 23.24 -7.50 4.52
CA GLY A 310 22.68 -6.26 3.99
C GLY A 310 21.25 -5.90 4.41
N SER A 311 20.62 -6.66 5.32
CA SER A 311 19.28 -6.36 5.85
C SER A 311 19.34 -6.04 7.34
N VAL A 312 18.73 -4.92 7.76
CA VAL A 312 18.59 -4.60 9.18
C VAL A 312 17.47 -5.42 9.78
N LEU A 313 17.81 -6.26 10.76
CA LEU A 313 16.86 -7.16 11.42
C LEU A 313 16.66 -6.75 12.87
N LEU A 314 15.43 -6.81 13.38
CA LEU A 314 15.20 -6.79 14.83
C LEU A 314 15.92 -8.01 15.44
N PRO A 315 16.85 -7.83 16.38
CA PRO A 315 17.63 -8.95 16.92
C PRO A 315 16.74 -9.93 17.68
N GLY A 316 17.09 -11.22 17.66
CA GLY A 316 16.37 -12.25 18.40
C GLY A 316 16.28 -11.96 19.90
N THR A 317 17.30 -11.30 20.44
CA THR A 317 17.37 -10.85 21.83
C THR A 317 16.37 -9.75 22.16
N ALA A 318 15.91 -8.94 21.20
CA ALA A 318 14.79 -8.00 21.43
C ALA A 318 13.46 -8.74 21.58
N PHE A 319 13.23 -9.83 20.84
CA PHE A 319 12.05 -10.67 21.07
C PHE A 319 12.09 -11.35 22.44
N ALA A 320 13.24 -11.89 22.83
CA ALA A 320 13.43 -12.50 24.15
C ALA A 320 13.23 -11.49 25.29
N GLU A 321 13.72 -10.27 25.12
CA GLU A 321 13.57 -9.18 26.10
C GLU A 321 12.11 -8.73 26.22
N MET A 322 11.39 -8.53 25.10
CA MET A 322 9.95 -8.23 25.10
C MET A 322 9.13 -9.33 25.76
N ALA A 323 9.45 -10.60 25.49
CA ALA A 323 8.79 -11.75 26.10
C ALA A 323 9.05 -11.81 27.61
N ALA A 324 10.30 -11.60 28.05
CA ALA A 324 10.65 -11.56 29.47
C ALA A 324 10.01 -10.37 30.20
N TYR A 325 9.90 -9.21 29.54
CA TYR A 325 9.17 -8.06 30.07
C TYR A 325 7.69 -8.37 30.29
N ALA A 326 7.03 -8.98 29.29
CA ALA A 326 5.63 -9.41 29.41
C ALA A 326 5.45 -10.45 30.52
N ALA A 327 6.34 -11.45 30.60
CA ALA A 327 6.33 -12.49 31.62
C ALA A 327 6.48 -11.90 33.04
N GLY A 328 7.45 -11.01 33.24
CA GLY A 328 7.70 -10.37 34.53
C GLY A 328 6.53 -9.51 35.02
N ARG A 329 5.77 -8.88 34.11
CA ARG A 329 4.56 -8.11 34.47
C ARG A 329 3.42 -9.00 34.96
N LEU A 330 3.41 -10.27 34.56
CA LEU A 330 2.43 -11.27 34.97
C LEU A 330 2.96 -12.19 36.10
N GLY A 331 4.23 -12.04 36.50
CA GLY A 331 4.85 -12.85 37.56
C GLY A 331 5.33 -14.23 37.10
N HIS A 332 5.64 -14.39 35.81
CA HIS A 332 6.10 -15.63 35.18
C HIS A 332 7.49 -15.46 34.55
N GLY A 333 8.11 -16.59 34.15
CA GLY A 333 9.25 -16.59 33.24
C GLY A 333 8.86 -17.02 31.84
N VAL A 334 9.79 -16.91 30.90
CA VAL A 334 9.61 -17.44 29.55
C VAL A 334 10.10 -18.89 29.56
N GLU A 335 9.17 -19.84 29.44
CA GLU A 335 9.50 -21.27 29.34
C GLU A 335 10.13 -21.55 27.98
N GLU A 336 9.51 -21.05 26.92
CA GLU A 336 10.00 -21.18 25.54
C GLU A 336 9.59 -19.96 24.70
N LEU A 337 10.45 -19.56 23.78
CA LEU A 337 10.18 -18.59 22.73
C LEU A 337 10.86 -19.06 21.45
N VAL A 338 10.06 -19.33 20.42
CA VAL A 338 10.49 -19.71 19.07
C VAL A 338 10.32 -18.52 18.14
N LEU A 339 11.37 -18.17 17.42
CA LEU A 339 11.34 -17.14 16.37
C LEU A 339 10.96 -17.81 15.04
N GLU A 340 9.89 -17.32 14.42
CA GLU A 340 9.34 -17.87 13.18
C GLU A 340 9.81 -17.05 11.96
N THR A 341 9.56 -15.73 11.98
CA THR A 341 9.82 -14.85 10.83
C THR A 341 10.70 -13.68 11.27
N PRO A 342 11.85 -13.40 10.61
CA PRO A 342 12.64 -12.22 10.89
C PRO A 342 11.84 -10.93 10.65
N LEU A 343 11.98 -9.95 11.54
CA LEU A 343 11.42 -8.61 11.33
C LEU A 343 12.49 -7.71 10.71
N VAL A 344 12.35 -7.41 9.42
CA VAL A 344 13.20 -6.45 8.70
C VAL A 344 12.75 -5.03 9.04
N LEU A 345 13.71 -4.14 9.29
CA LEU A 345 13.45 -2.75 9.66
C LEU A 345 14.03 -1.79 8.64
N ASP A 346 13.30 -0.72 8.39
CA ASP A 346 13.72 0.44 7.62
C ASP A 346 13.27 1.73 8.33
N ASP A 347 13.28 2.86 7.61
CA ASP A 347 12.80 4.13 8.14
C ASP A 347 11.26 4.18 8.34
N THR A 348 10.52 3.20 7.81
CA THR A 348 9.08 3.08 7.93
C THR A 348 8.71 2.52 9.31
N PRO A 349 7.85 3.20 10.09
CA PRO A 349 7.51 2.68 11.41
C PRO A 349 6.55 1.51 11.37
N VAL A 350 6.98 0.41 11.98
CA VAL A 350 6.21 -0.83 12.13
C VAL A 350 5.51 -0.85 13.48
N HIS A 351 4.25 -1.31 13.51
CA HIS A 351 3.55 -1.60 14.76
C HIS A 351 3.97 -2.94 15.31
N LEU A 352 4.32 -3.00 16.59
CA LEU A 352 4.57 -4.25 17.33
C LEU A 352 3.40 -4.54 18.26
N GLN A 353 3.07 -5.83 18.40
CA GLN A 353 2.13 -6.31 19.39
C GLN A 353 2.60 -7.62 20.01
N VAL A 354 2.57 -7.71 21.33
CA VAL A 354 2.77 -8.96 22.07
C VAL A 354 1.45 -9.34 22.71
N VAL A 355 0.96 -10.54 22.44
CA VAL A 355 -0.31 -11.05 22.95
C VAL A 355 -0.02 -12.25 23.83
N VAL A 356 -0.42 -12.16 25.09
CA VAL A 356 -0.46 -13.27 26.04
C VAL A 356 -1.91 -13.73 26.13
N GLY A 357 -2.16 -14.97 25.74
CA GLY A 357 -3.49 -15.59 25.74
C GLY A 357 -3.87 -16.22 27.09
N PRO A 358 -5.03 -16.89 27.14
CA PRO A 358 -5.56 -17.53 28.35
C PRO A 358 -4.64 -18.60 28.93
N GLU A 359 -4.65 -18.68 30.26
CA GLU A 359 -3.97 -19.75 31.00
C GLU A 359 -4.52 -21.13 30.60
N ASP A 360 -3.60 -22.04 30.30
CA ASP A 360 -3.86 -23.46 30.13
C ASP A 360 -2.83 -24.27 30.95
N ASP A 361 -3.31 -25.01 31.95
CA ASP A 361 -2.49 -25.83 32.86
C ASP A 361 -1.26 -25.10 33.46
N GLY A 362 -1.44 -23.87 33.94
CA GLY A 362 -0.38 -23.06 34.53
C GLY A 362 0.60 -22.42 33.53
N ARG A 363 0.28 -22.49 32.23
CA ARG A 363 1.07 -21.93 31.13
C ARG A 363 0.26 -20.89 30.37
N TYR A 364 0.93 -19.86 29.85
CA TYR A 364 0.27 -18.83 29.05
C TYR A 364 0.90 -18.75 27.65
N PRO A 365 0.15 -18.96 26.57
CA PRO A 365 0.68 -18.82 25.22
C PRO A 365 1.00 -17.33 24.95
N LEU A 366 2.18 -17.07 24.39
CA LEU A 366 2.64 -15.75 24.00
C LEU A 366 2.86 -15.72 22.48
N THR A 367 2.47 -14.63 21.84
CA THR A 367 2.73 -14.41 20.41
C THR A 367 3.17 -12.98 20.16
N VAL A 368 4.14 -12.79 19.27
CA VAL A 368 4.65 -11.47 18.86
C VAL A 368 4.31 -11.25 17.39
N TYR A 369 3.61 -10.16 17.11
CA TYR A 369 3.23 -9.74 15.78
C TYR A 369 3.84 -8.39 15.42
N SER A 370 3.96 -8.15 14.12
CA SER A 370 4.14 -6.82 13.59
C SER A 370 3.12 -6.53 12.49
N ARG A 371 2.93 -5.24 12.20
CA ARG A 371 2.12 -4.80 11.05
C ARG A 371 2.79 -3.60 10.38
N ASP A 372 3.07 -3.80 9.10
CA ASP A 372 3.39 -2.76 8.12
C ASP A 372 2.24 -2.72 7.09
N GLY A 373 1.57 -1.58 6.95
CA GLY A 373 0.31 -1.50 6.19
C GLY A 373 -0.89 -2.21 6.87
N ASP A 374 -1.58 -3.09 6.13
CA ASP A 374 -2.86 -3.70 6.54
C ASP A 374 -2.75 -5.16 7.03
N GLU A 375 -1.60 -5.82 6.87
CA GLU A 375 -1.43 -7.25 7.20
C GLU A 375 -0.59 -7.47 8.47
N TRP A 376 -1.03 -8.38 9.33
CA TRP A 376 -0.29 -8.78 10.53
C TRP A 376 0.62 -9.96 10.23
N VAL A 377 1.91 -9.81 10.53
CA VAL A 377 2.92 -10.86 10.41
C VAL A 377 3.28 -11.37 11.80
N ARG A 378 3.27 -12.69 11.99
CA ARG A 378 3.71 -13.31 13.24
C ARG A 378 5.23 -13.56 13.18
N HIS A 379 5.93 -13.10 14.20
CA HIS A 379 7.39 -13.19 14.27
C HIS A 379 7.89 -14.19 15.31
N ALA A 380 7.15 -14.38 16.40
CA ALA A 380 7.52 -15.32 17.44
C ALA A 380 6.29 -15.90 18.15
N THR A 381 6.43 -17.14 18.60
CA THR A 381 5.48 -17.84 19.46
C THR A 381 6.21 -18.36 20.68
N GLY A 382 5.59 -18.34 21.85
CA GLY A 382 6.21 -18.82 23.07
C GLY A 382 5.19 -19.24 24.12
N THR A 383 5.72 -19.71 25.23
CA THR A 383 4.94 -20.11 26.41
C THR A 383 5.57 -19.47 27.64
N LEU A 384 4.75 -18.81 28.45
CA LEU A 384 5.12 -18.33 29.77
C LEU A 384 4.77 -19.38 30.81
N GLY A 385 5.63 -19.55 31.81
CA GLY A 385 5.47 -20.58 32.82
C GLY A 385 6.31 -20.31 34.07
N GLU A 386 6.84 -21.39 34.67
CA GLU A 386 7.69 -21.29 35.85
C GLU A 386 8.98 -20.53 35.53
N GLU A 387 9.34 -19.58 36.40
CA GLU A 387 10.51 -18.76 36.19
C GLU A 387 11.81 -19.53 36.49
N PRO A 388 12.79 -19.54 35.56
CA PRO A 388 14.05 -20.23 35.80
C PRO A 388 14.89 -19.54 36.89
N VAL A 389 15.57 -20.35 37.70
CA VAL A 389 16.37 -19.85 38.83
C VAL A 389 17.68 -19.21 38.35
N LEU A 390 17.79 -17.91 38.56
CA LEU A 390 19.03 -17.14 38.39
C LEU A 390 20.04 -17.49 39.50
N SER A 391 20.94 -18.43 39.22
CA SER A 391 21.95 -18.86 40.18
C SER A 391 23.24 -18.04 40.03
N ALA A 392 23.81 -17.61 41.17
CA ALA A 392 25.16 -17.06 41.19
C ALA A 392 26.18 -18.11 40.75
N TRP A 393 27.22 -17.67 40.06
CA TRP A 393 28.29 -18.52 39.54
C TRP A 393 29.64 -17.86 39.76
N GLU A 394 30.67 -18.66 40.00
CA GLU A 394 32.01 -18.14 40.24
C GLU A 394 32.63 -17.64 38.93
N TRP A 395 33.04 -16.37 38.90
CA TRP A 395 33.84 -15.80 37.82
C TRP A 395 35.28 -16.32 37.91
N LEU A 396 35.62 -17.27 37.04
CA LEU A 396 36.94 -17.91 36.99
C LEU A 396 37.51 -17.83 35.57
N PRO A 397 38.19 -16.74 35.18
CA PRO A 397 38.85 -16.64 33.88
C PRO A 397 40.15 -17.47 33.87
N ALA A 398 40.07 -18.76 34.18
CA ALA A 398 41.19 -19.71 34.16
C ALA A 398 41.41 -20.32 32.76
N GLY A 399 40.72 -19.80 31.74
CA GLY A 399 40.81 -20.20 30.35
C GLY A 399 41.90 -19.47 29.56
N GLU A 400 42.15 -19.93 28.32
CA GLU A 400 43.03 -19.25 27.37
C GLU A 400 42.37 -17.94 26.89
N PRO A 401 43.07 -16.78 26.95
CA PRO A 401 42.52 -15.54 26.42
C PRO A 401 42.33 -15.63 24.90
N LEU A 402 41.19 -15.14 24.42
CA LEU A 402 40.82 -15.11 23.00
C LEU A 402 41.09 -13.72 22.42
N ASP A 403 41.43 -13.67 21.13
CA ASP A 403 41.58 -12.41 20.41
C ASP A 403 40.19 -11.88 20.01
N VAL A 404 39.80 -10.76 20.62
CA VAL A 404 38.51 -10.10 20.37
C VAL A 404 38.62 -8.96 19.36
N ASP A 405 39.83 -8.46 19.08
CA ASP A 405 40.04 -7.30 18.19
C ASP A 405 39.61 -7.63 16.74
N GLY A 406 39.78 -8.88 16.31
CA GLY A 406 39.36 -9.37 14.99
C GLY A 406 37.99 -10.05 14.92
N LEU A 407 37.23 -10.08 16.03
CA LEU A 407 35.96 -10.81 16.12
C LEU A 407 34.92 -10.27 15.12
N TYR A 408 34.68 -8.96 15.15
CA TYR A 408 33.63 -8.33 14.34
C TYR A 408 33.98 -8.27 12.85
N ASP A 409 35.27 -8.14 12.52
CA ASP A 409 35.74 -8.28 11.13
C ASP A 409 35.45 -9.70 10.60
N SER A 410 35.68 -10.72 11.43
CA SER A 410 35.39 -12.12 11.06
C SER A 410 33.89 -12.38 10.90
N LEU A 411 33.07 -11.81 11.79
CA LEU A 411 31.60 -11.87 11.70
C LEU A 411 31.07 -11.15 10.45
N SER A 412 31.66 -10.02 10.06
CA SER A 412 31.30 -9.29 8.84
C SER A 412 31.57 -10.11 7.57
N VAL A 413 32.69 -10.85 7.49
CA VAL A 413 32.98 -11.77 6.38
C VAL A 413 31.91 -12.86 6.25
N LEU A 414 31.31 -13.26 7.37
CA LEU A 414 30.22 -14.24 7.44
C LEU A 414 28.83 -13.64 7.16
N GLY A 415 28.76 -12.33 6.93
CA GLY A 415 27.54 -11.59 6.63
C GLY A 415 26.87 -10.94 7.84
N TYR A 416 27.50 -10.90 9.01
CA TYR A 416 26.99 -10.17 10.17
C TYR A 416 27.63 -8.78 10.25
N GLU A 417 26.91 -7.78 9.77
CA GLU A 417 27.35 -6.40 9.65
C GLU A 417 26.99 -5.62 10.92
N TYR A 418 27.48 -6.07 12.07
CA TYR A 418 27.23 -5.42 13.35
C TYR A 418 27.91 -4.05 13.43
N GLY A 419 27.13 -3.00 13.68
CA GLY A 419 27.61 -1.65 13.94
C GLY A 419 27.93 -1.39 15.43
N PRO A 420 28.36 -0.17 15.78
CA PRO A 420 28.88 0.15 17.12
C PRO A 420 28.02 -0.30 18.29
N ALA A 421 26.68 -0.18 18.20
CA ALA A 421 25.78 -0.57 19.29
C ALA A 421 25.84 -2.06 19.66
N PHE A 422 26.18 -2.93 18.70
CA PHE A 422 26.26 -4.40 18.86
C PHE A 422 27.69 -4.90 18.99
N GLN A 423 28.71 -4.04 18.84
CA GLN A 423 30.12 -4.40 19.01
C GLN A 423 30.56 -4.35 20.48
N GLY A 424 29.86 -5.09 21.34
CA GLY A 424 29.98 -5.00 22.80
C GLY A 424 31.03 -5.91 23.45
N VAL A 425 31.62 -6.90 22.77
CA VAL A 425 32.58 -7.84 23.39
C VAL A 425 33.93 -7.15 23.62
N THR A 426 34.35 -7.03 24.89
CA THR A 426 35.59 -6.33 25.28
C THR A 426 36.72 -7.27 25.69
N ALA A 427 36.40 -8.47 26.18
CA ALA A 427 37.38 -9.51 26.50
C ALA A 427 36.72 -10.89 26.50
N ALA A 428 37.46 -11.94 26.15
CA ALA A 428 36.96 -13.31 26.21
C ALA A 428 38.05 -14.33 26.59
N TRP A 429 37.65 -15.42 27.25
CA TRP A 429 38.50 -16.54 27.65
C TRP A 429 37.81 -17.87 27.37
N ARG A 430 38.54 -18.84 26.82
CA ARG A 430 38.03 -20.18 26.53
C ARG A 430 38.49 -21.22 27.55
N ALA A 431 37.55 -21.99 28.07
CA ALA A 431 37.79 -23.16 28.91
C ALA A 431 36.98 -24.36 28.39
N GLY A 432 37.59 -25.16 27.51
CA GLY A 432 36.91 -26.29 26.86
C GLY A 432 35.77 -25.82 25.94
N ASP A 433 34.56 -26.29 26.24
CA ASP A 433 33.32 -25.95 25.52
C ASP A 433 32.59 -24.74 26.12
N THR A 434 33.26 -23.99 27.00
CA THR A 434 32.74 -22.77 27.64
C THR A 434 33.59 -21.56 27.29
N VAL A 435 32.93 -20.45 26.96
CA VAL A 435 33.54 -19.13 26.80
C VAL A 435 33.03 -18.21 27.91
N TYR A 436 33.97 -17.55 28.56
CA TYR A 436 33.71 -16.44 29.46
C TYR A 436 33.97 -15.14 28.71
N ALA A 437 33.08 -14.17 28.80
CA ALA A 437 33.27 -12.88 28.13
C ALA A 437 32.88 -11.71 29.03
N GLU A 438 33.53 -10.58 28.82
CA GLU A 438 33.07 -9.28 29.29
C GLU A 438 32.45 -8.53 28.10
N VAL A 439 31.27 -7.98 28.31
CA VAL A 439 30.52 -7.22 27.29
C VAL A 439 30.11 -5.87 27.84
N GLU A 440 30.10 -4.84 27.00
CA GLU A 440 29.75 -3.47 27.38
C GLU A 440 28.77 -2.84 26.37
N LEU A 441 27.77 -2.11 26.89
CA LEU A 441 26.83 -1.36 26.05
C LEU A 441 27.36 0.07 25.77
N PRO A 442 27.33 0.57 24.52
CA PRO A 442 27.87 1.90 24.19
C PRO A 442 26.99 3.11 24.59
N ALA A 443 25.66 2.98 24.70
CA ALA A 443 24.73 4.08 25.06
C ALA A 443 23.67 3.64 26.10
N GLU A 444 23.03 4.57 26.83
CA GLU A 444 21.98 4.25 27.84
C GLU A 444 20.57 4.44 27.28
N GLU A 445 19.75 3.39 27.34
CA GLU A 445 18.30 3.42 27.16
C GLU A 445 17.61 2.62 28.28
N PRO A 446 16.36 2.94 28.68
CA PRO A 446 15.75 2.42 29.90
C PRO A 446 15.14 1.01 29.72
N PHE A 447 15.98 0.03 29.38
CA PHE A 447 15.64 -1.39 29.38
C PHE A 447 16.00 -2.06 30.71
N ALA A 448 15.33 -3.16 31.05
CA ALA A 448 15.80 -4.03 32.14
C ALA A 448 17.17 -4.64 31.80
N LEU A 449 17.29 -5.18 30.60
CA LEU A 449 18.58 -5.52 29.98
C LEU A 449 18.48 -5.12 28.52
N HIS A 450 19.35 -4.21 28.08
CA HIS A 450 19.29 -3.71 26.70
C HIS A 450 19.47 -4.85 25.69
N PRO A 451 18.60 -4.97 24.66
CA PRO A 451 18.71 -6.06 23.68
C PRO A 451 20.08 -6.16 23.02
N ALA A 452 20.69 -5.03 22.60
CA ALA A 452 22.04 -5.04 22.05
C ALA A 452 23.12 -5.57 23.02
N LEU A 453 22.97 -5.35 24.33
CA LEU A 453 23.89 -5.89 25.34
C LEU A 453 23.69 -7.39 25.54
N LEU A 454 22.43 -7.83 25.55
CA LEU A 454 22.10 -9.26 25.56
C LEU A 454 22.59 -9.95 24.29
N ASP A 455 22.51 -9.29 23.14
CA ASP A 455 22.99 -9.79 21.85
C ASP A 455 24.52 -9.93 21.83
N ALA A 456 25.24 -8.90 22.30
CA ALA A 456 26.68 -8.96 22.47
C ALA A 456 27.11 -10.12 23.40
N ALA A 457 26.28 -10.49 24.37
CA ALA A 457 26.52 -11.67 25.22
C ALA A 457 26.43 -13.02 24.46
N LEU A 458 25.81 -13.05 23.28
CA LEU A 458 25.71 -14.24 22.43
C LEU A 458 26.89 -14.34 21.44
N HIS A 459 27.50 -13.22 21.04
CA HIS A 459 28.61 -13.19 20.06
C HIS A 459 29.82 -14.08 20.42
N PRO A 460 30.18 -14.33 21.70
CA PRO A 460 31.23 -15.28 22.05
C PRO A 460 31.02 -16.72 21.54
N MET A 461 29.82 -17.09 21.08
CA MET A 461 29.56 -18.35 20.36
C MET A 461 30.48 -18.53 19.14
N ALA A 462 30.88 -17.43 18.49
CA ALA A 462 31.79 -17.45 17.34
C ALA A 462 33.17 -18.06 17.64
N PHE A 463 33.55 -18.17 18.92
CA PHE A 463 34.78 -18.84 19.33
C PHE A 463 34.62 -20.36 19.60
N LEU A 464 33.38 -20.86 19.60
CA LEU A 464 33.04 -22.26 19.82
C LEU A 464 32.73 -23.01 18.51
N THR A 465 32.28 -22.31 17.47
CA THR A 465 31.90 -22.89 16.18
C THR A 465 32.26 -21.96 15.02
N ASP A 466 32.61 -22.54 13.88
CA ASP A 466 32.81 -21.81 12.61
C ASP A 466 31.49 -21.61 11.84
N ARG A 467 30.35 -22.08 12.38
CA ARG A 467 29.03 -21.98 11.74
C ARG A 467 28.35 -20.64 12.04
N THR A 468 27.59 -20.16 11.05
CA THR A 468 26.84 -18.91 11.12
C THR A 468 25.39 -19.17 11.48
N GLY A 469 25.02 -19.01 12.75
CA GLY A 469 23.65 -19.18 13.22
C GLY A 469 22.98 -17.87 13.64
N LEU A 470 21.67 -17.74 13.41
CA LEU A 470 20.82 -16.78 14.11
C LEU A 470 20.09 -17.49 15.27
N PRO A 471 19.79 -16.80 16.38
CA PRO A 471 18.90 -17.33 17.41
C PRO A 471 17.57 -17.81 16.80
N PHE A 472 17.18 -19.04 17.09
CA PHE A 472 15.93 -19.64 16.63
C PHE A 472 14.97 -19.91 17.78
N ALA A 473 15.46 -20.48 18.88
CA ALA A 473 14.64 -20.77 20.06
C ALA A 473 15.38 -20.43 21.35
N PHE A 474 14.66 -19.81 22.28
CA PHE A 474 15.11 -19.50 23.63
C PHE A 474 14.25 -20.27 24.62
N THR A 475 14.87 -21.13 25.43
CA THR A 475 14.20 -21.89 26.49
C THR A 475 14.70 -21.41 27.84
N GLY A 476 13.79 -21.31 28.81
CA GLY A 476 14.07 -20.90 30.18
C GLY A 476 14.80 -19.55 30.23
N VAL A 477 14.11 -18.50 29.81
CA VAL A 477 14.63 -17.12 29.88
C VAL A 477 14.10 -16.42 31.12
N ALA A 478 15.02 -15.88 31.93
CA ALA A 478 14.72 -14.89 32.95
C ALA A 478 15.70 -13.73 32.83
N ILE A 479 15.17 -12.51 32.95
CA ILE A 479 15.93 -11.26 32.87
C ILE A 479 15.59 -10.41 34.10
N ARG A 480 16.60 -9.74 34.65
CA ARG A 480 16.49 -8.76 35.73
C ARG A 480 17.11 -7.43 35.28
N PRO A 481 16.68 -6.30 35.88
CA PRO A 481 17.32 -5.02 35.66
C PRO A 481 18.83 -5.09 35.93
N ALA A 482 19.64 -4.78 34.91
CA ALA A 482 21.08 -4.68 35.03
C ALA A 482 21.45 -3.36 35.72
N GLY A 483 22.22 -3.43 36.82
CA GLY A 483 22.76 -2.25 37.50
C GLY A 483 24.02 -1.66 36.85
N SER A 484 24.51 -2.28 35.78
CA SER A 484 25.79 -1.98 35.13
C SER A 484 25.68 -2.09 33.61
N ARG A 485 26.47 -1.29 32.91
CA ARG A 485 26.61 -1.29 31.45
C ARG A 485 27.59 -2.37 30.96
N THR A 486 28.39 -2.88 31.88
CA THR A 486 29.31 -4.00 31.67
C THR A 486 28.71 -5.25 32.30
N LEU A 487 28.72 -6.36 31.58
CA LEU A 487 28.28 -7.66 32.07
C LEU A 487 29.35 -8.71 31.86
N ARG A 488 29.30 -9.72 32.73
CA ARG A 488 30.07 -10.96 32.64
C ARG A 488 29.18 -12.07 32.13
N VAL A 489 29.67 -12.78 31.13
CA VAL A 489 28.94 -13.82 30.43
C VAL A 489 29.66 -15.14 30.63
N ARG A 490 28.91 -16.20 30.91
CA ARG A 490 29.35 -17.59 30.81
C ARG A 490 28.46 -18.29 29.80
N LEU A 491 29.04 -18.66 28.67
CA LEU A 491 28.38 -19.31 27.54
C LEU A 491 28.98 -20.69 27.33
N SER A 492 28.15 -21.74 27.36
CA SER A 492 28.60 -23.14 27.23
C SER A 492 27.87 -23.84 26.09
N ALA A 493 28.59 -24.52 25.20
CA ALA A 493 27.96 -25.39 24.20
C ALA A 493 27.44 -26.67 24.86
N THR A 494 26.18 -27.02 24.57
CA THR A 494 25.52 -28.25 25.05
C THR A 494 25.19 -29.23 23.92
N GLY A 495 25.26 -28.77 22.67
CA GLY A 495 25.12 -29.56 21.44
C GLY A 495 25.76 -28.86 20.24
N PRO A 496 25.59 -29.38 19.01
CA PRO A 496 26.13 -28.76 17.80
C PRO A 496 25.64 -27.33 17.56
N ASP A 497 24.37 -27.09 17.84
CA ASP A 497 23.67 -25.82 17.57
C ASP A 497 22.92 -25.31 18.82
N THR A 498 23.33 -25.73 20.02
CA THR A 498 22.65 -25.44 21.28
C THR A 498 23.62 -24.98 22.38
N TYR A 499 23.23 -23.93 23.10
CA TYR A 499 24.08 -23.26 24.10
C TYR A 499 23.31 -22.91 25.37
N THR A 500 23.99 -22.86 26.51
CA THR A 500 23.47 -22.27 27.75
C THR A 500 24.18 -20.94 28.00
N VAL A 501 23.43 -19.91 28.39
CA VAL A 501 23.95 -18.55 28.63
C VAL A 501 23.58 -18.11 30.04
N ALA A 502 24.58 -17.70 30.82
CA ALA A 502 24.39 -17.07 32.12
C ALA A 502 25.11 -15.71 32.13
N VAL A 503 24.40 -14.69 32.58
CA VAL A 503 24.87 -13.30 32.57
C VAL A 503 24.79 -12.73 33.98
N ALA A 504 25.86 -12.07 34.42
CA ALA A 504 25.94 -11.40 35.71
C ALA A 504 26.55 -9.99 35.56
N ASP A 505 26.30 -9.12 36.53
CA ASP A 505 27.00 -7.84 36.62
C ASP A 505 28.46 -8.03 37.12
N PRO A 506 29.29 -6.96 37.14
CA PRO A 506 30.68 -7.06 37.60
C PRO A 506 30.83 -7.43 39.09
N ASP A 507 29.79 -7.17 39.89
CA ASP A 507 29.71 -7.53 41.30
C ASP A 507 29.31 -9.01 41.53
N GLY A 508 28.93 -9.71 40.46
CA GLY A 508 28.55 -11.13 40.47
C GLY A 508 27.05 -11.37 40.70
N THR A 509 26.22 -10.33 40.66
CA THR A 509 24.76 -10.46 40.73
C THR A 509 24.23 -11.04 39.42
N PRO A 510 23.48 -12.16 39.43
CA PRO A 510 22.86 -12.69 38.22
C PRO A 510 21.86 -11.70 37.59
N VAL A 511 22.01 -11.46 36.29
CA VAL A 511 21.18 -10.53 35.50
C VAL A 511 20.27 -11.27 34.55
N ALA A 512 20.78 -12.27 33.82
CA ALA A 512 19.98 -13.05 32.89
C ALA A 512 20.45 -14.51 32.81
N VAL A 513 19.52 -15.40 32.48
CA VAL A 513 19.80 -16.79 32.13
C VAL A 513 18.99 -17.19 30.91
N ILE A 514 19.60 -17.98 30.03
CA ILE A 514 18.96 -18.72 28.96
C ILE A 514 19.41 -20.16 29.15
N THR A 515 18.51 -21.05 29.58
CA THR A 515 18.89 -22.44 29.89
C THR A 515 19.27 -23.21 28.63
N SER A 516 18.60 -22.92 27.52
CA SER A 516 18.92 -23.44 26.19
C SER A 516 18.65 -22.38 25.12
N LEU A 517 19.66 -22.06 24.32
CA LEU A 517 19.60 -21.23 23.13
C LEU A 517 19.91 -22.12 21.94
N THR A 518 18.95 -22.29 21.03
CA THR A 518 19.15 -22.99 19.77
C THR A 518 19.40 -21.98 18.66
N VAL A 519 20.44 -22.18 17.86
CA VAL A 519 20.73 -21.35 16.68
C VAL A 519 20.48 -22.16 15.40
N ARG A 520 20.12 -21.48 14.31
CA ARG A 520 19.98 -22.09 12.98
C ARG A 520 20.72 -21.29 11.93
N ASP A 521 21.19 -21.95 10.89
CA ASP A 521 21.83 -21.26 9.77
C ASP A 521 20.88 -20.17 9.23
N ALA A 522 21.40 -18.97 9.00
CA ALA A 522 20.64 -17.89 8.38
C ALA A 522 20.38 -18.26 6.91
N THR A 523 19.35 -19.06 6.62
CA THR A 523 18.87 -19.28 5.25
C THR A 523 17.89 -18.16 4.88
N THR A 524 18.24 -17.47 3.77
CA THR A 524 17.43 -16.51 3.00
C THR A 524 16.94 -15.23 3.69
N VAL A 525 17.60 -14.10 3.38
CA VAL A 525 16.88 -12.84 3.13
C VAL A 525 15.97 -13.11 1.94
N PRO A 526 14.67 -12.80 1.97
CA PRO A 526 13.78 -13.19 0.89
C PRO A 526 14.22 -12.51 -0.41
N ASP A 527 14.39 -13.33 -1.45
CA ASP A 527 14.98 -12.99 -2.74
C ASP A 527 14.31 -11.77 -3.39
N SER A 528 15.12 -10.88 -3.96
CA SER A 528 14.66 -9.72 -4.75
C SER A 528 14.13 -10.12 -6.15
N LEU A 529 13.77 -11.38 -6.35
CA LEU A 529 13.29 -11.93 -7.60
C LEU A 529 11.78 -11.72 -7.71
N TYR A 530 11.35 -11.16 -8.86
CA TYR A 530 9.95 -10.96 -9.20
C TYR A 530 9.63 -11.69 -10.51
N ALA A 531 8.44 -12.29 -10.58
CA ALA A 531 7.86 -12.85 -11.79
C ALA A 531 6.61 -12.06 -12.19
N LEU A 532 6.21 -12.19 -13.45
CA LEU A 532 4.99 -11.61 -13.97
C LEU A 532 3.86 -12.63 -13.82
N ASP A 533 2.82 -12.30 -13.04
CA ASP A 533 1.59 -13.09 -12.94
C ASP A 533 0.42 -12.36 -13.61
N TRP A 534 -0.49 -13.12 -14.24
CA TRP A 534 -1.62 -12.63 -15.03
C TRP A 534 -2.93 -12.89 -14.30
N LEU A 535 -3.35 -11.89 -13.53
CA LEU A 535 -4.52 -11.98 -12.67
C LEU A 535 -5.81 -11.70 -13.45
N PRO A 536 -6.93 -12.38 -13.15
CA PRO A 536 -8.24 -12.03 -13.68
C PRO A 536 -8.59 -10.56 -13.42
N PHE A 537 -9.16 -9.90 -14.42
CA PHE A 537 -9.59 -8.51 -14.34
C PHE A 537 -11.03 -8.38 -14.84
N GLU A 538 -11.87 -7.65 -14.12
CA GLU A 538 -13.23 -7.34 -14.54
C GLU A 538 -13.27 -5.92 -15.11
N SER A 539 -13.73 -5.77 -16.36
CA SER A 539 -13.83 -4.45 -16.98
C SER A 539 -15.00 -3.66 -16.41
N PRO A 540 -14.82 -2.38 -16.03
CA PRO A 540 -15.92 -1.52 -15.58
C PRO A 540 -16.99 -1.28 -16.67
N ALA A 541 -16.71 -1.59 -17.94
CA ALA A 541 -17.68 -1.50 -19.04
C ALA A 541 -18.80 -2.54 -18.96
N PHE A 542 -18.64 -3.64 -18.19
CA PHE A 542 -19.65 -4.70 -18.12
C PHE A 542 -20.92 -4.31 -17.35
N GLU A 543 -20.87 -3.29 -16.48
CA GLU A 543 -22.04 -2.79 -15.74
C GLU A 543 -22.74 -1.59 -16.41
N SER A 544 -22.15 -0.98 -17.44
CA SER A 544 -22.62 0.32 -17.97
C SER A 544 -22.86 0.33 -19.48
N ALA A 545 -23.70 -0.57 -19.98
CA ALA A 545 -24.30 -0.43 -21.32
C ALA A 545 -25.29 0.77 -21.45
N SER A 546 -25.32 1.72 -20.51
CA SER A 546 -26.29 2.83 -20.48
C SER A 546 -25.72 4.22 -20.15
N THR A 547 -24.40 4.43 -20.13
CA THR A 547 -23.83 5.79 -20.03
C THR A 547 -22.65 5.93 -20.99
N GLY A 548 -22.87 6.65 -22.09
CA GLY A 548 -21.91 6.83 -23.16
C GLY A 548 -20.68 7.61 -22.71
N GLY A 549 -19.62 6.89 -22.35
CA GLY A 549 -18.25 7.34 -22.59
C GLY A 549 -17.98 7.20 -24.08
N ASP A 550 -17.71 8.31 -24.75
CA ASP A 550 -17.50 8.34 -26.20
C ASP A 550 -16.28 7.47 -26.56
N PRO A 551 -16.39 6.48 -27.48
CA PRO A 551 -15.26 5.68 -27.98
C PRO A 551 -14.18 6.48 -28.74
N ALA A 552 -14.29 7.81 -28.77
CA ALA A 552 -13.58 8.70 -29.68
C ALA A 552 -12.07 8.85 -29.39
N ASP A 553 -11.59 8.47 -28.21
CA ASP A 553 -10.21 8.73 -27.78
C ASP A 553 -9.25 7.53 -27.87
N LEU A 554 -9.71 6.36 -28.36
CA LEU A 554 -8.89 5.14 -28.47
C LEU A 554 -8.78 4.64 -29.92
N VAL A 555 -7.57 4.66 -30.47
CA VAL A 555 -7.24 4.07 -31.78
C VAL A 555 -6.72 2.65 -31.56
N VAL A 556 -7.27 1.66 -32.28
CA VAL A 556 -6.84 0.25 -32.18
C VAL A 556 -6.01 -0.13 -33.40
N TYR A 557 -4.80 -0.65 -33.16
CA TYR A 557 -3.91 -1.19 -34.17
C TYR A 557 -3.63 -2.66 -33.91
N GLU A 558 -4.16 -3.54 -34.75
CA GLU A 558 -3.83 -4.97 -34.73
C GLU A 558 -2.53 -5.22 -35.49
N VAL A 559 -1.55 -5.85 -34.80
CA VAL A 559 -0.29 -6.21 -35.42
C VAL A 559 -0.53 -7.34 -36.44
N PRO A 560 -0.15 -7.14 -37.72
CA PRO A 560 -0.34 -8.17 -38.75
C PRO A 560 0.43 -9.45 -38.42
N GLY A 561 -0.24 -10.60 -38.55
CA GLY A 561 0.42 -11.91 -38.38
C GLY A 561 1.37 -12.25 -39.53
N PRO A 562 2.35 -13.15 -39.31
CA PRO A 562 3.31 -13.56 -40.32
C PRO A 562 2.69 -14.43 -41.42
N GLU A 563 3.34 -14.49 -42.59
CA GLU A 563 3.00 -15.47 -43.62
C GLU A 563 3.28 -16.92 -43.14
N PRO A 564 2.52 -17.94 -43.59
CA PRO A 564 2.60 -19.32 -43.07
C PRO A 564 3.97 -20.01 -43.15
N GLU A 565 4.92 -19.47 -43.92
CA GLU A 565 6.26 -20.01 -44.13
C GLU A 565 7.39 -19.03 -43.73
N ALA A 566 7.05 -17.90 -43.10
CA ALA A 566 8.03 -16.90 -42.73
C ALA A 566 8.95 -17.39 -41.60
N ASP A 567 10.23 -17.00 -41.64
CA ASP A 567 11.16 -17.23 -40.55
C ASP A 567 10.70 -16.46 -39.30
N THR A 568 10.59 -17.16 -38.17
CA THR A 568 10.04 -16.61 -36.92
C THR A 568 10.82 -15.40 -36.40
N VAL A 569 12.15 -15.37 -36.59
CA VAL A 569 12.99 -14.27 -36.13
C VAL A 569 12.80 -13.07 -37.03
N GLU A 570 12.82 -13.27 -38.36
CA GLU A 570 12.57 -12.21 -39.35
C GLU A 570 11.18 -11.58 -39.16
N ALA A 571 10.14 -12.40 -39.00
CA ALA A 571 8.78 -11.97 -38.73
C ALA A 571 8.66 -11.11 -37.46
N ALA A 572 9.41 -11.45 -36.40
CA ALA A 572 9.45 -10.67 -35.18
C ALA A 572 10.07 -9.28 -35.40
N TYR A 573 11.17 -9.20 -36.18
CA TYR A 573 11.79 -7.92 -36.52
C TYR A 573 10.88 -7.04 -37.40
N GLU A 574 10.19 -7.64 -38.37
CA GLU A 574 9.23 -6.92 -39.22
C GLU A 574 8.06 -6.36 -38.41
N SER A 575 7.50 -7.17 -37.50
CA SER A 575 6.43 -6.74 -36.60
C SER A 575 6.86 -5.55 -35.74
N ALA A 576 8.06 -5.60 -35.15
CA ALA A 576 8.59 -4.50 -34.35
C ALA A 576 8.84 -3.23 -35.19
N ARG A 577 9.34 -3.35 -36.43
CA ARG A 577 9.55 -2.20 -37.34
C ARG A 577 8.23 -1.56 -37.77
N SER A 578 7.23 -2.38 -38.09
CA SER A 578 5.89 -1.94 -38.44
C SER A 578 5.27 -1.15 -37.29
N VAL A 579 5.28 -1.71 -36.07
CA VAL A 579 4.74 -1.04 -34.88
C VAL A 579 5.51 0.24 -34.56
N LEU A 580 6.84 0.27 -34.70
CA LEU A 580 7.64 1.48 -34.49
C LEU A 580 7.22 2.62 -35.44
N ALA A 581 6.92 2.30 -36.71
CA ALA A 581 6.43 3.30 -37.67
C ALA A 581 5.06 3.86 -37.25
N VAL A 582 4.15 2.99 -36.80
CA VAL A 582 2.82 3.40 -36.30
C VAL A 582 2.93 4.26 -35.05
N ILE A 583 3.78 3.89 -34.09
CA ILE A 583 4.03 4.70 -32.88
C ILE A 583 4.54 6.10 -33.26
N ARG A 584 5.50 6.20 -34.19
CA ARG A 584 6.06 7.49 -34.63
C ARG A 584 5.02 8.37 -35.32
N ASP A 585 4.18 7.78 -36.17
CA ASP A 585 3.11 8.51 -36.86
C ASP A 585 2.05 8.99 -35.87
N HIS A 586 1.63 8.13 -34.94
CA HIS A 586 0.67 8.48 -33.89
C HIS A 586 1.17 9.59 -32.97
N LEU A 587 2.46 9.57 -32.60
CA LEU A 587 3.06 10.61 -31.77
C LEU A 587 3.17 11.97 -32.49
N ALA A 588 3.16 12.00 -33.83
CA ALA A 588 3.14 13.22 -34.63
C ALA A 588 1.73 13.83 -34.77
N GLY A 589 0.67 13.07 -34.45
CA GLY A 589 -0.73 13.45 -34.56
C GLY A 589 -1.36 14.01 -33.28
N GLU A 590 -2.70 13.96 -33.20
CA GLU A 590 -3.48 14.42 -32.06
C GLU A 590 -3.25 13.57 -30.78
N ARG A 591 -3.67 14.07 -29.62
CA ARG A 591 -3.44 13.44 -28.29
C ARG A 591 -4.45 12.31 -27.96
N THR A 592 -4.64 11.34 -28.86
CA THR A 592 -5.48 10.15 -28.61
C THR A 592 -4.67 8.96 -28.07
N ARG A 593 -5.31 7.98 -27.41
CA ARG A 593 -4.67 6.74 -26.93
C ARG A 593 -4.54 5.74 -28.09
N LEU A 594 -3.44 4.98 -28.15
CA LEU A 594 -3.24 3.90 -29.12
C LEU A 594 -3.20 2.54 -28.40
N ALA A 595 -4.14 1.65 -28.72
CA ALA A 595 -4.11 0.25 -28.34
C ALA A 595 -3.36 -0.58 -29.40
N VAL A 596 -2.22 -1.18 -29.02
CA VAL A 596 -1.45 -2.09 -29.87
C VAL A 596 -1.83 -3.53 -29.50
N VAL A 597 -2.37 -4.27 -30.46
CA VAL A 597 -2.97 -5.59 -30.23
C VAL A 597 -2.10 -6.67 -30.86
N THR A 598 -1.53 -7.53 -30.02
CA THR A 598 -0.75 -8.70 -30.40
C THR A 598 -1.57 -9.99 -30.30
N ARG A 599 -1.03 -11.08 -30.84
CA ARG A 599 -1.65 -12.42 -30.81
C ARG A 599 -0.69 -13.43 -30.23
N ASN A 600 -1.09 -14.08 -29.13
CA ASN A 600 -0.32 -15.10 -28.40
C ASN A 600 1.12 -14.68 -28.07
N ALA A 601 1.38 -13.38 -27.89
CA ALA A 601 2.72 -12.86 -27.64
C ALA A 601 3.22 -13.12 -26.21
N VAL A 602 2.30 -13.40 -25.28
CA VAL A 602 2.56 -13.66 -23.86
C VAL A 602 1.79 -14.89 -23.36
N ALA A 603 2.33 -15.58 -22.36
CA ALA A 603 1.64 -16.66 -21.66
C ALA A 603 0.79 -16.05 -20.54
N ALA A 604 -0.48 -15.78 -20.83
CA ALA A 604 -1.38 -15.10 -19.88
C ALA A 604 -2.32 -16.07 -19.15
N ALA A 605 -2.51 -17.29 -19.67
CA ALA A 605 -3.29 -18.34 -19.02
C ALA A 605 -2.54 -19.70 -19.04
N PRO A 606 -2.83 -20.61 -18.10
CA PRO A 606 -2.26 -21.95 -18.09
C PRO A 606 -2.56 -22.69 -19.41
N GLY A 607 -1.52 -23.20 -20.06
CA GLY A 607 -1.62 -23.92 -21.33
C GLY A 607 -1.47 -23.05 -22.59
N ASP A 608 -1.30 -21.73 -22.46
CA ASP A 608 -0.98 -20.84 -23.57
C ASP A 608 0.33 -21.26 -24.26
N VAL A 609 0.33 -21.25 -25.59
CA VAL A 609 1.54 -21.46 -26.41
C VAL A 609 1.97 -20.11 -26.97
N VAL A 610 3.13 -19.62 -26.50
CA VAL A 610 3.66 -18.30 -26.91
C VAL A 610 4.17 -18.32 -28.34
N GLY A 611 3.61 -17.45 -29.18
CA GLY A 611 4.08 -17.14 -30.51
C GLY A 611 5.13 -16.02 -30.49
N LEU A 612 6.36 -16.34 -30.91
CA LEU A 612 7.50 -15.42 -30.82
C LEU A 612 7.43 -14.21 -31.78
N HIS A 613 6.58 -14.28 -32.81
CA HIS A 613 6.50 -13.28 -33.88
C HIS A 613 6.02 -11.90 -33.40
N HIS A 614 5.27 -11.82 -32.30
CA HIS A 614 4.84 -10.54 -31.73
C HIS A 614 5.52 -10.19 -30.41
N SER A 615 6.33 -11.08 -29.83
CA SER A 615 6.91 -10.88 -28.49
C SER A 615 7.82 -9.64 -28.39
N MET A 616 8.54 -9.27 -29.46
CA MET A 616 9.37 -8.06 -29.46
C MET A 616 8.56 -6.76 -29.42
N VAL A 617 7.31 -6.77 -29.87
CA VAL A 617 6.41 -5.61 -29.81
C VAL A 617 6.18 -5.20 -28.35
N TRP A 618 6.11 -6.16 -27.43
CA TRP A 618 5.87 -5.88 -26.01
C TRP A 618 6.97 -5.02 -25.39
N GLY A 619 8.25 -5.36 -25.65
CA GLY A 619 9.38 -4.55 -25.20
C GLY A 619 9.39 -3.15 -25.80
N LEU A 620 9.09 -3.03 -27.10
CA LEU A 620 9.04 -1.76 -27.81
C LEU A 620 7.95 -0.82 -27.25
N VAL A 621 6.72 -1.32 -27.10
CA VAL A 621 5.59 -0.52 -26.62
C VAL A 621 5.76 -0.13 -25.15
N ARG A 622 6.32 -1.02 -24.31
CA ARG A 622 6.68 -0.68 -22.92
C ARG A 622 7.67 0.48 -22.86
N GLY A 623 8.67 0.50 -23.75
CA GLY A 623 9.60 1.63 -23.89
C GLY A 623 8.89 2.93 -24.28
N ALA A 624 8.05 2.89 -25.33
CA ALA A 624 7.28 4.04 -25.78
C ALA A 624 6.33 4.59 -24.69
N ARG A 625 5.71 3.71 -23.90
CA ARG A 625 4.85 4.08 -22.76
C ARG A 625 5.64 4.74 -21.62
N ALA A 626 6.85 4.27 -21.33
CA ALA A 626 7.70 4.90 -20.33
C ALA A 626 8.11 6.33 -20.74
N GLU A 627 8.32 6.57 -22.04
CA GLU A 627 8.63 7.90 -22.60
C GLU A 627 7.38 8.80 -22.71
N HIS A 628 6.21 8.20 -22.97
CA HIS A 628 4.94 8.91 -23.14
C HIS A 628 3.82 8.22 -22.33
N PRO A 629 3.72 8.52 -21.01
CA PRO A 629 2.68 7.98 -20.15
C PRO A 629 1.27 8.24 -20.69
N ASP A 630 0.34 7.33 -20.39
CA ASP A 630 -1.10 7.41 -20.73
C ASP A 630 -1.44 7.47 -22.22
N ARG A 631 -0.46 7.32 -23.13
CA ARG A 631 -0.67 7.33 -24.59
C ARG A 631 -0.90 5.95 -25.22
N PHE A 632 -0.50 4.87 -24.55
CA PHE A 632 -0.46 3.53 -25.14
C PHE A 632 -1.11 2.48 -24.23
N VAL A 633 -1.83 1.55 -24.85
CA VAL A 633 -2.36 0.33 -24.22
C VAL A 633 -1.84 -0.86 -25.00
N LEU A 634 -1.37 -1.90 -24.31
CA LEU A 634 -0.87 -3.11 -24.93
C LEU A 634 -1.83 -4.27 -24.65
N VAL A 635 -2.28 -4.97 -25.69
CA VAL A 635 -3.28 -6.02 -25.55
C VAL A 635 -2.82 -7.28 -26.27
N ASP A 636 -2.79 -8.43 -25.59
CA ASP A 636 -2.59 -9.72 -26.26
C ASP A 636 -3.90 -10.52 -26.32
N ALA A 637 -4.45 -10.71 -27.52
CA ALA A 637 -5.81 -11.20 -27.67
C ALA A 637 -5.96 -12.42 -28.61
N ASP A 638 -6.99 -13.22 -28.33
CA ASP A 638 -7.44 -14.29 -29.21
C ASP A 638 -8.02 -13.74 -30.53
N PRO A 639 -8.12 -14.56 -31.60
CA PRO A 639 -8.57 -14.07 -32.90
C PRO A 639 -9.98 -13.49 -32.98
N THR A 640 -10.83 -13.79 -32.00
CA THR A 640 -12.25 -13.39 -31.97
C THR A 640 -12.56 -12.46 -30.79
N TRP A 641 -11.61 -11.61 -30.40
CA TRP A 641 -11.77 -10.65 -29.30
C TRP A 641 -12.62 -9.43 -29.67
N ASP A 642 -13.18 -8.76 -28.66
CA ASP A 642 -13.99 -7.54 -28.80
C ASP A 642 -13.23 -6.32 -28.25
N PRO A 643 -12.91 -5.30 -29.07
CA PRO A 643 -12.30 -4.05 -28.62
C PRO A 643 -13.09 -3.28 -27.55
N ALA A 644 -14.41 -3.50 -27.43
CA ALA A 644 -15.21 -2.86 -26.39
C ALA A 644 -14.80 -3.30 -24.97
N LEU A 645 -14.17 -4.46 -24.81
CA LEU A 645 -13.74 -4.99 -23.51
C LEU A 645 -12.71 -4.09 -22.81
N ILE A 646 -11.91 -3.36 -23.59
CA ILE A 646 -10.87 -2.45 -23.09
C ILE A 646 -11.32 -0.98 -23.09
N ALA A 647 -12.56 -0.69 -23.52
CA ALA A 647 -13.07 0.68 -23.50
C ALA A 647 -13.21 1.16 -22.04
N GLY A 648 -12.58 2.30 -21.71
CA GLY A 648 -12.64 2.87 -20.37
C GLY A 648 -11.74 2.20 -19.32
N THR A 649 -10.83 1.29 -19.71
CA THR A 649 -9.81 0.79 -18.80
C THR A 649 -8.62 1.76 -18.68
N ASP A 650 -8.12 1.90 -17.46
CA ASP A 650 -6.86 2.60 -17.15
C ASP A 650 -5.66 1.64 -17.11
N GLU A 651 -5.90 0.34 -17.31
CA GLU A 651 -4.83 -0.66 -17.34
C GLU A 651 -3.97 -0.50 -18.61
N PRO A 652 -2.63 -0.45 -18.46
CA PRO A 652 -1.72 -0.22 -19.58
C PRO A 652 -1.39 -1.50 -20.36
N GLU A 653 -1.65 -2.68 -19.78
CA GLU A 653 -1.36 -4.00 -20.35
C GLU A 653 -2.48 -4.98 -20.02
N LEU A 654 -3.03 -5.66 -21.03
CA LEU A 654 -4.09 -6.63 -20.85
C LEU A 654 -3.86 -7.87 -21.73
N ALA A 655 -4.41 -9.01 -21.31
CA ALA A 655 -4.57 -10.18 -22.14
C ALA A 655 -6.04 -10.60 -22.18
N VAL A 656 -6.53 -10.98 -23.36
CA VAL A 656 -7.89 -11.47 -23.58
C VAL A 656 -7.83 -12.95 -23.95
N ARG A 657 -8.43 -13.81 -23.13
CA ARG A 657 -8.54 -15.26 -23.37
C ARG A 657 -9.99 -15.70 -23.23
N GLN A 658 -10.59 -16.20 -24.30
CA GLN A 658 -11.99 -16.66 -24.33
C GLN A 658 -12.99 -15.64 -23.77
N GLY A 659 -12.73 -14.33 -23.98
CA GLY A 659 -13.56 -13.23 -23.48
C GLY A 659 -13.27 -12.80 -22.04
N ALA A 660 -12.38 -13.49 -21.30
CA ALA A 660 -11.91 -13.06 -19.99
C ALA A 660 -10.69 -12.14 -20.12
N LEU A 661 -10.68 -11.05 -19.35
CA LEU A 661 -9.56 -10.12 -19.25
C LEU A 661 -8.61 -10.55 -18.13
N ARG A 662 -7.32 -10.37 -18.39
CA ARG A 662 -6.25 -10.54 -17.40
C ARG A 662 -5.28 -9.38 -17.46
N VAL A 663 -4.73 -9.01 -16.31
CA VAL A 663 -3.75 -7.92 -16.17
C VAL A 663 -2.46 -8.46 -15.56
N PRO A 664 -1.28 -8.01 -16.04
CA PRO A 664 -0.02 -8.45 -15.48
C PRO A 664 0.28 -7.70 -14.19
N ARG A 665 0.81 -8.41 -13.20
CA ARG A 665 1.35 -7.86 -11.94
C ARG A 665 2.70 -8.50 -11.65
N LEU A 666 3.62 -7.71 -11.10
CA LEU A 666 4.85 -8.26 -10.55
C LEU A 666 4.51 -8.89 -9.20
N VAL A 667 4.76 -10.19 -9.09
CA VAL A 667 4.65 -10.95 -7.86
C VAL A 667 6.05 -11.39 -7.43
N ARG A 668 6.29 -11.43 -6.13
CA ARG A 668 7.58 -11.90 -5.60
C ARG A 668 7.69 -13.41 -5.85
N VAL A 669 8.85 -13.85 -6.30
CA VAL A 669 9.13 -15.29 -6.48
C VAL A 669 9.51 -15.84 -5.11
N GLY A 670 8.78 -16.85 -4.63
CA GLY A 670 9.15 -17.63 -3.44
C GLY A 670 10.46 -18.37 -3.64
N ALA A 671 10.97 -19.04 -2.61
CA ALA A 671 12.23 -19.78 -2.66
C ALA A 671 12.10 -21.02 -3.59
N SER A 672 12.19 -20.80 -4.90
CA SER A 672 12.00 -21.86 -5.90
C SER A 672 13.18 -22.84 -5.89
N LEU A 673 12.88 -24.12 -5.70
CA LEU A 673 13.86 -25.19 -5.76
C LEU A 673 14.49 -25.31 -7.15
N THR A 674 15.82 -25.44 -7.21
CA THR A 674 16.56 -25.61 -8.47
C THR A 674 16.82 -27.10 -8.74
N PRO A 675 16.27 -27.67 -9.84
CA PRO A 675 16.50 -29.08 -10.15
C PRO A 675 17.96 -29.36 -10.52
N PRO A 676 18.59 -30.41 -9.96
CA PRO A 676 19.90 -30.85 -10.40
C PRO A 676 19.86 -31.52 -11.78
N ASP A 677 21.01 -31.66 -12.43
CA ASP A 677 21.13 -32.42 -13.68
C ASP A 677 20.78 -33.90 -13.47
N GLY A 678 20.09 -34.50 -14.45
CA GLY A 678 19.73 -35.93 -14.44
C GLY A 678 18.41 -36.23 -13.72
N THR A 679 18.31 -37.44 -13.14
CA THR A 679 17.12 -37.86 -12.37
C THR A 679 17.24 -37.42 -10.92
N TRP A 680 16.15 -36.94 -10.36
CA TRP A 680 16.06 -36.43 -8.99
C TRP A 680 14.67 -36.65 -8.41
N ARG A 681 14.53 -36.46 -7.11
CA ARG A 681 13.25 -36.57 -6.40
C ARG A 681 13.17 -35.50 -5.31
N LEU A 682 11.99 -34.94 -5.12
CA LEU A 682 11.68 -34.08 -3.97
C LEU A 682 11.61 -34.92 -2.70
N GLU A 683 12.37 -34.52 -1.69
CA GLU A 683 12.43 -35.21 -0.38
C GLU A 683 12.62 -34.21 0.76
N ASP A 684 12.15 -34.58 1.95
CA ASP A 684 12.50 -33.91 3.21
C ASP A 684 13.92 -34.31 3.61
N THR A 685 14.77 -33.31 3.91
CA THR A 685 16.18 -33.50 4.28
C THR A 685 16.44 -33.54 5.79
N GLY A 686 15.41 -33.41 6.64
CA GLY A 686 15.43 -34.03 7.97
C GLY A 686 15.19 -33.16 9.21
N THR A 687 14.51 -32.02 9.15
CA THR A 687 14.04 -31.34 10.40
C THR A 687 12.52 -31.40 10.63
N GLY A 688 11.75 -31.98 9.72
CA GLY A 688 10.28 -31.99 9.81
C GLY A 688 9.66 -30.61 9.56
N SER A 689 10.31 -29.78 8.73
CA SER A 689 9.78 -28.53 8.21
C SER A 689 9.62 -28.61 6.69
N ILE A 690 8.64 -27.89 6.15
CA ILE A 690 8.44 -27.72 4.71
C ILE A 690 9.64 -27.00 4.06
N ASP A 691 10.36 -26.17 4.81
CA ASP A 691 11.53 -25.44 4.32
C ASP A 691 12.72 -26.34 3.94
N ASP A 692 12.75 -27.57 4.45
CA ASP A 692 13.83 -28.53 4.20
C ASP A 692 13.58 -29.44 3.00
N LEU A 693 12.50 -29.19 2.24
CA LEU A 693 12.23 -29.89 1.01
C LEU A 693 13.33 -29.57 -0.02
N ALA A 694 13.99 -30.60 -0.52
CA ALA A 694 15.06 -30.47 -1.50
C ALA A 694 14.86 -31.40 -2.69
N LEU A 695 15.39 -30.97 -3.85
CA LEU A 695 15.46 -31.81 -5.05
C LEU A 695 16.75 -32.64 -5.02
N VAL A 696 16.65 -33.88 -4.52
CA VAL A 696 17.79 -34.75 -4.27
C VAL A 696 18.09 -35.61 -5.52
N PRO A 697 19.34 -35.64 -6.02
CA PRO A 697 19.72 -36.53 -7.12
C PRO A 697 19.44 -38.01 -6.82
N ARG A 698 18.93 -38.73 -7.83
CA ARG A 698 18.55 -40.15 -7.76
C ARG A 698 18.96 -40.90 -9.04
N PRO A 699 20.27 -41.06 -9.32
CA PRO A 699 20.76 -41.75 -10.51
C PRO A 699 20.32 -43.23 -10.58
N GLU A 700 20.04 -43.86 -9.43
CA GLU A 700 19.58 -45.25 -9.33
C GLU A 700 18.23 -45.51 -10.04
N LEU A 701 17.43 -44.46 -10.29
CA LEU A 701 16.18 -44.56 -11.06
C LEU A 701 16.41 -44.97 -12.52
N MET A 702 17.66 -44.92 -12.99
CA MET A 702 18.09 -45.33 -14.33
C MET A 702 18.67 -46.75 -14.38
N GLU A 703 18.73 -47.48 -13.26
CA GLU A 703 19.20 -48.88 -13.23
C GLU A 703 18.26 -49.84 -13.99
N PRO A 704 18.73 -51.01 -14.47
CA PRO A 704 17.90 -51.97 -15.21
C PRO A 704 16.62 -52.38 -14.46
N LEU A 705 15.48 -52.41 -15.15
CA LEU A 705 14.19 -52.73 -14.55
C LEU A 705 14.05 -54.23 -14.22
N GLY A 706 13.51 -54.53 -13.04
CA GLY A 706 13.10 -55.86 -12.63
C GLY A 706 11.77 -56.32 -13.27
N PRO A 707 11.39 -57.60 -13.10
CA PRO A 707 10.15 -58.12 -13.65
C PRO A 707 8.91 -57.33 -13.20
N GLY A 708 8.05 -56.97 -14.14
CA GLY A 708 6.81 -56.21 -13.90
C GLY A 708 7.00 -54.74 -13.51
N GLN A 709 8.23 -54.22 -13.48
CA GLN A 709 8.48 -52.80 -13.25
C GLN A 709 8.34 -51.98 -14.53
N VAL A 710 7.92 -50.72 -14.38
CA VAL A 710 7.74 -49.77 -15.47
C VAL A 710 8.40 -48.46 -15.09
N ARG A 711 9.29 -47.95 -15.95
CA ARG A 711 9.88 -46.62 -15.81
C ARG A 711 8.99 -45.60 -16.51
N ILE A 712 8.66 -44.52 -15.80
CA ILE A 712 7.69 -43.52 -16.24
C ILE A 712 8.35 -42.15 -16.22
N ALA A 713 8.25 -41.42 -17.32
CA ALA A 713 8.49 -39.98 -17.37
C ALA A 713 7.29 -39.27 -16.78
N MET A 714 7.45 -38.73 -15.58
CA MET A 714 6.36 -38.09 -14.85
C MET A 714 6.01 -36.76 -15.50
N ARG A 715 4.70 -36.50 -15.58
CA ARG A 715 4.14 -35.26 -16.14
C ARG A 715 3.32 -34.50 -15.11
N ALA A 716 2.69 -35.20 -14.19
CA ALA A 716 2.03 -34.64 -13.02
C ALA A 716 2.00 -35.68 -11.89
N ALA A 717 1.96 -35.21 -10.65
CA ALA A 717 1.84 -36.02 -9.45
C ALA A 717 0.80 -35.39 -8.52
N GLY A 718 0.07 -36.21 -7.77
CA GLY A 718 -0.91 -35.74 -6.80
C GLY A 718 -0.26 -35.50 -5.44
N LEU A 719 -0.56 -34.36 -4.82
CA LEU A 719 -0.18 -34.04 -3.45
C LEU A 719 -1.29 -34.46 -2.49
N ASN A 720 -0.98 -35.40 -1.59
CA ASN A 720 -1.93 -35.92 -0.63
C ASN A 720 -1.57 -35.49 0.80
N PHE A 721 -2.53 -35.56 1.73
CA PHE A 721 -2.30 -35.21 3.13
C PHE A 721 -1.17 -36.04 3.78
N ARG A 722 -1.00 -37.28 3.32
CA ARG A 722 0.14 -38.13 3.68
C ARG A 722 1.49 -37.47 3.38
N ASP A 723 1.63 -36.82 2.23
CA ASP A 723 2.87 -36.18 1.83
C ASP A 723 3.19 -34.99 2.75
N VAL A 724 2.17 -34.22 3.15
CA VAL A 724 2.30 -33.13 4.14
C VAL A 724 2.78 -33.67 5.50
N LEU A 725 2.20 -34.77 5.97
CA LEU A 725 2.64 -35.39 7.23
C LEU A 725 4.09 -35.92 7.16
N ILE A 726 4.54 -36.37 5.99
CA ILE A 726 5.93 -36.79 5.77
C ILE A 726 6.85 -35.56 5.86
N ALA A 727 6.52 -34.47 5.15
CA ALA A 727 7.31 -33.23 5.20
C ALA A 727 7.38 -32.61 6.60
N LEU A 728 6.31 -32.71 7.38
CA LEU A 728 6.25 -32.19 8.76
C LEU A 728 6.88 -33.13 9.80
N GLY A 729 7.46 -34.27 9.38
CA GLY A 729 8.09 -35.23 10.30
C GLY A 729 7.14 -35.94 11.28
N VAL A 730 5.82 -35.85 11.06
CA VAL A 730 4.79 -36.44 11.94
C VAL A 730 4.20 -37.76 11.41
N TYR A 731 4.63 -38.20 10.22
CA TYR A 731 4.19 -39.46 9.63
C TYR A 731 4.82 -40.67 10.36
N PRO A 732 4.02 -41.69 10.74
CA PRO A 732 4.56 -42.87 11.42
C PRO A 732 5.34 -43.79 10.46
N GLY A 733 6.66 -43.86 10.65
CA GLY A 733 7.57 -44.74 9.91
C GLY A 733 8.20 -44.13 8.66
N GLU A 734 9.08 -44.88 7.99
CA GLU A 734 9.74 -44.43 6.75
C GLU A 734 8.77 -44.47 5.55
N ALA A 735 8.63 -43.35 4.85
CA ALA A 735 7.74 -43.21 3.71
C ALA A 735 8.28 -42.22 2.67
N LEU A 736 8.06 -42.52 1.39
CA LEU A 736 8.35 -41.61 0.29
C LEU A 736 7.17 -40.67 0.02
N MET A 737 7.50 -39.40 -0.24
CA MET A 737 6.58 -38.41 -0.78
C MET A 737 6.21 -38.72 -2.24
N GLY A 738 5.02 -38.29 -2.64
CA GLY A 738 4.46 -38.50 -3.98
C GLY A 738 3.97 -39.94 -4.13
N GLY A 739 2.75 -40.20 -3.68
CA GLY A 739 2.14 -41.54 -3.74
C GLY A 739 1.44 -41.88 -5.06
N GLU A 740 1.16 -40.88 -5.90
CA GLU A 740 0.43 -41.04 -7.16
C GLU A 740 0.92 -40.12 -8.25
N GLY A 741 0.62 -40.48 -9.49
CA GLY A 741 0.83 -39.56 -10.60
C GLY A 741 0.45 -40.13 -11.96
N ALA A 742 0.73 -39.33 -12.98
CA ALA A 742 0.50 -39.65 -14.37
C ALA A 742 1.70 -39.25 -15.24
N GLY A 743 1.99 -40.08 -16.24
CA GLY A 743 3.17 -39.92 -17.08
C GLY A 743 3.18 -40.81 -18.31
N VAL A 744 4.33 -40.87 -18.96
CA VAL A 744 4.54 -41.64 -20.18
C VAL A 744 5.57 -42.73 -19.90
N VAL A 745 5.27 -43.97 -20.26
CA VAL A 745 6.18 -45.10 -20.11
C VAL A 745 7.43 -44.87 -20.97
N LEU A 746 8.61 -44.91 -20.35
CA LEU A 746 9.91 -44.83 -21.02
C LEU A 746 10.46 -46.22 -21.35
N GLU A 747 10.38 -47.11 -20.37
CA GLU A 747 10.97 -48.45 -20.44
C GLU A 747 10.15 -49.41 -19.58
N THR A 748 10.19 -50.69 -19.93
CA THR A 748 9.45 -51.74 -19.25
C THR A 748 10.39 -52.90 -18.93
N GLY A 749 10.32 -53.38 -17.69
CA GLY A 749 11.00 -54.60 -17.28
C GLY A 749 10.37 -55.85 -17.92
N PRO A 750 10.99 -57.02 -17.71
CA PRO A 750 10.46 -58.30 -18.19
C PRO A 750 9.00 -58.51 -17.73
N ASP A 751 8.15 -59.05 -18.62
CA ASP A 751 6.76 -59.41 -18.33
C ASP A 751 5.81 -58.24 -17.93
N ALA A 752 6.21 -56.99 -18.20
CA ALA A 752 5.33 -55.83 -18.06
C ALA A 752 4.30 -55.74 -19.19
N ARG A 753 3.05 -55.38 -18.86
CA ARG A 753 1.92 -55.30 -19.81
C ARG A 753 1.88 -54.03 -20.66
N PHE A 754 2.65 -53.02 -20.29
CA PHE A 754 2.71 -51.72 -20.97
C PHE A 754 3.80 -51.70 -22.04
N ARG A 755 3.82 -50.65 -22.87
CA ARG A 755 4.88 -50.40 -23.86
C ARG A 755 5.43 -48.98 -23.72
N PRO A 756 6.70 -48.74 -24.07
CA PRO A 756 7.22 -47.38 -24.21
C PRO A 756 6.31 -46.50 -25.06
N GLY A 757 6.00 -45.30 -24.57
CA GLY A 757 5.05 -44.36 -25.17
C GLY A 757 3.61 -44.47 -24.62
N ASP A 758 3.25 -45.54 -23.91
CA ASP A 758 1.93 -45.65 -23.28
C ASP A 758 1.77 -44.54 -22.22
N ARG A 759 0.62 -43.86 -22.23
CA ARG A 759 0.20 -42.90 -21.21
C ARG A 759 -0.42 -43.66 -20.04
N VAL A 760 0.11 -43.50 -18.83
CA VAL A 760 -0.30 -44.25 -17.63
C VAL A 760 -0.56 -43.32 -16.45
N MET A 761 -1.41 -43.78 -15.54
CA MET A 761 -1.70 -43.15 -14.25
C MET A 761 -1.85 -44.22 -13.17
N GLY A 762 -1.62 -43.89 -11.90
CA GLY A 762 -1.86 -44.80 -10.79
C GLY A 762 -1.11 -44.45 -9.51
N LEU A 763 -0.90 -45.45 -8.66
CA LEU A 763 -0.05 -45.31 -7.49
C LEU A 763 1.41 -45.48 -7.90
N VAL A 764 2.18 -44.42 -7.67
CA VAL A 764 3.53 -44.26 -8.19
C VAL A 764 4.39 -43.72 -7.06
N PRO A 765 4.96 -44.58 -6.20
CA PRO A 765 5.79 -44.13 -5.09
C PRO A 765 6.97 -43.28 -5.57
N GLY A 766 7.22 -42.14 -4.93
CA GLY A 766 8.28 -41.21 -5.35
C GLY A 766 7.94 -40.45 -6.63
N ALA A 767 6.66 -40.14 -6.88
CA ALA A 767 6.20 -39.45 -8.09
C ALA A 767 6.73 -38.02 -8.24
N PHE A 768 7.24 -37.38 -7.18
CA PHE A 768 7.77 -36.03 -7.20
C PHE A 768 9.20 -35.96 -7.79
N GLY A 769 9.33 -36.29 -9.06
CA GLY A 769 10.58 -36.25 -9.81
C GLY A 769 10.30 -36.32 -11.32
N PRO A 770 11.29 -36.13 -12.20
CA PRO A 770 11.08 -36.18 -13.65
C PRO A 770 10.90 -37.62 -14.15
N VAL A 771 11.40 -38.61 -13.41
CA VAL A 771 11.34 -40.04 -13.74
C VAL A 771 11.08 -40.81 -12.44
N THR A 772 10.33 -41.90 -12.53
CA THR A 772 10.15 -42.86 -11.43
C THR A 772 9.95 -44.27 -11.97
N VAL A 773 10.00 -45.27 -11.08
CA VAL A 773 9.79 -46.69 -11.38
C VAL A 773 8.64 -47.20 -10.52
N ALA A 774 7.63 -47.79 -11.15
CA ALA A 774 6.44 -48.32 -10.47
C ALA A 774 6.17 -49.78 -10.85
N ASP A 775 5.46 -50.50 -9.97
CA ASP A 775 4.90 -51.81 -10.25
C ASP A 775 3.74 -51.68 -11.23
N GLN A 776 3.77 -52.43 -12.33
CA GLN A 776 2.70 -52.38 -13.33
C GLN A 776 1.31 -52.62 -12.74
N ARG A 777 1.16 -53.43 -11.69
CA ARG A 777 -0.15 -53.78 -11.09
C ARG A 777 -0.87 -52.56 -10.52
N LEU A 778 -0.11 -51.53 -10.14
CA LEU A 778 -0.62 -50.28 -9.56
C LEU A 778 -0.94 -49.19 -10.60
N LEU A 779 -0.79 -49.50 -11.89
CA LEU A 779 -0.97 -48.56 -12.98
C LEU A 779 -2.16 -48.95 -13.86
N VAL A 780 -2.80 -47.97 -14.48
CA VAL A 780 -3.77 -48.16 -15.57
C VAL A 780 -3.41 -47.28 -16.74
N ARG A 781 -3.95 -47.59 -17.93
CA ARG A 781 -3.83 -46.70 -19.08
C ARG A 781 -4.66 -45.45 -18.83
N MET A 782 -4.05 -44.29 -19.05
CA MET A 782 -4.73 -43.01 -18.94
C MET A 782 -5.67 -42.83 -20.14
N PRO A 783 -6.93 -42.39 -19.95
CA PRO A 783 -7.82 -42.02 -21.04
C PRO A 783 -7.22 -40.93 -21.94
N ASP A 784 -7.48 -41.00 -23.24
CA ASP A 784 -6.83 -40.13 -24.23
C ASP A 784 -7.23 -38.65 -24.07
N ASP A 785 -8.46 -38.39 -23.66
CA ASP A 785 -9.05 -37.06 -23.45
C ASP A 785 -8.64 -36.40 -22.12
N TRP A 786 -7.86 -37.08 -21.29
CA TRP A 786 -7.43 -36.55 -19.99
C TRP A 786 -6.11 -35.78 -20.12
N SER A 787 -6.00 -34.68 -19.38
CA SER A 787 -4.71 -34.06 -19.08
C SER A 787 -3.98 -34.87 -18.01
N PHE A 788 -2.64 -34.78 -17.97
CA PHE A 788 -1.85 -35.45 -16.94
C PHE A 788 -2.20 -34.98 -15.52
N ALA A 789 -2.44 -33.67 -15.34
CA ALA A 789 -2.85 -33.11 -14.04
C ALA A 789 -4.17 -33.71 -13.55
N ARG A 790 -5.17 -33.82 -14.44
CA ARG A 790 -6.44 -34.47 -14.11
C ARG A 790 -6.23 -35.93 -13.74
N ALA A 791 -5.44 -36.66 -14.52
CA ALA A 791 -5.18 -38.07 -14.25
C ALA A 791 -4.42 -38.31 -12.94
N ALA A 792 -3.51 -37.41 -12.57
CA ALA A 792 -2.76 -37.49 -11.32
C ALA A 792 -3.63 -37.23 -10.07
N SER A 793 -4.78 -36.57 -10.20
CA SER A 793 -5.69 -36.25 -9.09
C SER A 793 -6.66 -37.36 -8.68
N VAL A 794 -6.66 -38.48 -9.41
CA VAL A 794 -7.69 -39.53 -9.29
C VAL A 794 -7.27 -40.73 -8.44
N PRO A 795 -6.07 -41.32 -8.58
CA PRO A 795 -5.76 -42.63 -7.99
C PRO A 795 -6.03 -42.74 -6.49
N VAL A 796 -5.33 -41.99 -5.64
CA VAL A 796 -5.39 -42.11 -4.17
C VAL A 796 -6.80 -41.78 -3.68
N VAL A 797 -7.36 -40.64 -4.08
CA VAL A 797 -8.64 -40.20 -3.52
C VAL A 797 -9.79 -41.16 -3.82
N PHE A 798 -9.85 -41.70 -5.04
CA PHE A 798 -10.89 -42.66 -5.43
C PHE A 798 -10.60 -44.08 -4.93
N LEU A 799 -9.33 -44.51 -4.88
CA LEU A 799 -8.96 -45.80 -4.29
C LEU A 799 -9.31 -45.84 -2.80
N THR A 800 -8.98 -44.79 -2.05
CA THR A 800 -9.28 -44.65 -0.63
C THR A 800 -10.78 -44.67 -0.38
N ALA A 801 -11.55 -43.86 -1.13
CA ALA A 801 -13.01 -43.84 -1.02
C ALA A 801 -13.63 -45.21 -1.34
N TRP A 802 -13.15 -45.88 -2.38
CA TRP A 802 -13.67 -47.16 -2.82
C TRP A 802 -13.35 -48.29 -1.86
N TYR A 803 -12.09 -48.42 -1.47
CA TYR A 803 -11.67 -49.44 -0.53
C TYR A 803 -12.35 -49.22 0.83
N GLY A 804 -12.36 -47.99 1.33
CA GLY A 804 -12.99 -47.62 2.60
C GLY A 804 -14.49 -47.89 2.62
N LEU A 805 -15.25 -47.37 1.66
CA LEU A 805 -16.72 -47.50 1.69
C LEU A 805 -17.23 -48.86 1.19
N ARG A 806 -16.69 -49.36 0.08
CA ARG A 806 -17.23 -50.55 -0.58
C ARG A 806 -16.66 -51.84 -0.01
N ASP A 807 -15.33 -51.94 0.11
CA ASP A 807 -14.68 -53.19 0.49
C ASP A 807 -14.66 -53.36 2.02
N LEU A 808 -14.33 -52.30 2.77
CA LEU A 808 -14.28 -52.33 4.23
C LEU A 808 -15.62 -52.01 4.90
N GLY A 809 -16.24 -50.89 4.50
CA GLY A 809 -17.52 -50.42 5.02
C GLY A 809 -18.73 -51.21 4.49
N GLY A 810 -18.54 -52.02 3.43
CA GLY A 810 -19.60 -52.85 2.86
C GLY A 810 -20.86 -52.06 2.52
N LEU A 811 -20.71 -50.81 2.06
CA LEU A 811 -21.80 -49.86 1.83
C LEU A 811 -22.79 -50.40 0.79
N LYS A 812 -24.08 -50.34 1.11
CA LYS A 812 -25.17 -50.83 0.25
C LYS A 812 -26.16 -49.71 -0.09
N ALA A 813 -26.96 -49.94 -1.12
CA ALA A 813 -28.08 -49.06 -1.43
C ALA A 813 -29.03 -48.97 -0.23
N GLY A 814 -29.40 -47.74 0.14
CA GLY A 814 -30.25 -47.44 1.30
C GLY A 814 -29.53 -47.33 2.65
N ASP A 815 -28.22 -47.63 2.72
CA ASP A 815 -27.44 -47.34 3.93
C ASP A 815 -27.30 -45.82 4.10
N ARG A 816 -27.31 -45.35 5.36
CA ARG A 816 -26.90 -43.99 5.73
C ARG A 816 -25.41 -43.93 5.99
N VAL A 817 -24.71 -43.05 5.28
CA VAL A 817 -23.27 -42.86 5.44
C VAL A 817 -22.93 -41.44 5.85
N LEU A 818 -22.12 -41.31 6.89
CA LEU A 818 -21.49 -40.05 7.28
C LEU A 818 -20.07 -39.99 6.72
N ILE A 819 -19.77 -38.92 5.99
CA ILE A 819 -18.46 -38.66 5.38
C ILE A 819 -17.88 -37.39 6.00
N HIS A 820 -16.83 -37.53 6.79
CA HIS A 820 -16.12 -36.37 7.33
C HIS A 820 -15.24 -35.69 6.28
N ALA A 821 -14.98 -34.39 6.50
CA ALA A 821 -14.20 -33.55 5.59
C ALA A 821 -14.65 -33.68 4.11
N GLY A 822 -15.97 -33.64 3.85
CA GLY A 822 -16.58 -33.96 2.56
C GLY A 822 -16.14 -33.09 1.37
N THR A 823 -15.50 -31.95 1.64
CA THR A 823 -14.94 -31.04 0.62
C THR A 823 -13.46 -31.30 0.33
N GLY A 824 -12.81 -32.25 1.01
CA GLY A 824 -11.47 -32.73 0.67
C GLY A 824 -11.51 -33.72 -0.50
N GLY A 825 -10.35 -34.05 -1.08
CA GLY A 825 -10.26 -34.94 -2.25
C GLY A 825 -10.96 -36.30 -2.04
N VAL A 826 -10.61 -37.00 -0.96
CA VAL A 826 -11.24 -38.28 -0.58
C VAL A 826 -12.73 -38.10 -0.29
N GLY A 827 -13.11 -37.04 0.44
CA GLY A 827 -14.50 -36.75 0.78
C GLY A 827 -15.39 -36.57 -0.45
N MET A 828 -14.93 -35.80 -1.44
CA MET A 828 -15.66 -35.59 -2.69
C MET A 828 -15.78 -36.88 -3.51
N ALA A 829 -14.70 -37.68 -3.57
CA ALA A 829 -14.74 -39.00 -4.22
C ALA A 829 -15.70 -39.97 -3.51
N ALA A 830 -15.69 -39.97 -2.18
CA ALA A 830 -16.55 -40.80 -1.32
C ALA A 830 -18.04 -40.43 -1.47
N ILE A 831 -18.38 -39.14 -1.53
CA ILE A 831 -19.77 -38.68 -1.78
C ILE A 831 -20.25 -39.19 -3.14
N GLN A 832 -19.44 -39.03 -4.19
CA GLN A 832 -19.80 -39.50 -5.53
C GLN A 832 -19.99 -41.02 -5.56
N LEU A 833 -19.10 -41.78 -4.93
CA LEU A 833 -19.20 -43.24 -4.85
C LEU A 833 -20.44 -43.69 -4.05
N ALA A 834 -20.67 -43.10 -2.88
CA ALA A 834 -21.80 -43.45 -2.01
C ALA A 834 -23.14 -43.21 -2.72
N ARG A 835 -23.28 -42.07 -3.40
CA ARG A 835 -24.47 -41.77 -4.23
C ARG A 835 -24.66 -42.78 -5.35
N ARG A 836 -23.57 -43.16 -6.04
CA ARG A 836 -23.62 -44.18 -7.10
C ARG A 836 -24.02 -45.56 -6.58
N LEU A 837 -23.63 -45.90 -5.35
CA LEU A 837 -24.05 -47.13 -4.67
C LEU A 837 -25.48 -47.05 -4.11
N GLY A 838 -26.14 -45.88 -4.19
CA GLY A 838 -27.50 -45.66 -3.74
C GLY A 838 -27.64 -45.43 -2.23
N ALA A 839 -26.57 -45.02 -1.55
CA ALA A 839 -26.60 -44.66 -0.13
C ALA A 839 -27.15 -43.24 0.09
N GLU A 840 -27.73 -43.00 1.26
CA GLU A 840 -28.11 -41.67 1.75
C GLU A 840 -26.88 -41.02 2.41
N VAL A 841 -26.43 -39.88 1.89
CA VAL A 841 -25.13 -39.30 2.23
C VAL A 841 -25.28 -38.09 3.14
N PHE A 842 -24.63 -38.14 4.28
CA PHE A 842 -24.44 -37.03 5.20
C PHE A 842 -22.95 -36.64 5.18
N ALA A 843 -22.65 -35.34 5.17
CA ALA A 843 -21.27 -34.88 5.11
C ALA A 843 -21.01 -33.72 6.05
N THR A 844 -19.79 -33.67 6.58
CA THR A 844 -19.32 -32.51 7.36
C THR A 844 -18.26 -31.73 6.59
N ALA A 845 -18.29 -30.41 6.73
CA ALA A 845 -17.24 -29.52 6.26
C ALA A 845 -17.27 -28.19 7.03
N GLY A 846 -16.19 -27.42 6.98
CA GLY A 846 -16.21 -26.05 7.50
C GLY A 846 -17.29 -25.19 6.82
N PRO A 847 -18.01 -24.31 7.54
CA PRO A 847 -19.15 -23.56 7.00
C PRO A 847 -18.87 -22.81 5.68
N ALA A 848 -17.68 -22.21 5.54
CA ALA A 848 -17.27 -21.51 4.32
C ALA A 848 -17.27 -22.40 3.05
N LYS A 849 -17.14 -23.72 3.22
CA LYS A 849 -17.02 -24.71 2.12
C LYS A 849 -18.34 -25.42 1.81
N TRP A 850 -19.44 -25.09 2.49
CA TRP A 850 -20.73 -25.78 2.29
C TRP A 850 -21.28 -25.66 0.86
N HIS A 851 -20.95 -24.58 0.15
CA HIS A 851 -21.32 -24.41 -1.26
C HIS A 851 -20.80 -25.56 -2.14
N THR A 852 -19.64 -26.16 -1.84
CA THR A 852 -19.09 -27.33 -2.55
C THR A 852 -19.93 -28.58 -2.30
N LEU A 853 -20.39 -28.81 -1.05
CA LEU A 853 -21.27 -29.94 -0.73
C LEU A 853 -22.63 -29.81 -1.42
N ARG A 854 -23.16 -28.58 -1.52
CA ARG A 854 -24.39 -28.29 -2.30
C ARG A 854 -24.21 -28.55 -3.79
N ALA A 855 -23.05 -28.19 -4.35
CA ALA A 855 -22.72 -28.49 -5.75
C ALA A 855 -22.60 -30.01 -6.01
N LEU A 856 -22.21 -30.79 -5.00
CA LEU A 856 -22.25 -32.27 -5.02
C LEU A 856 -23.65 -32.83 -4.74
N GLY A 857 -24.66 -31.96 -4.62
CA GLY A 857 -26.08 -32.26 -4.53
C GLY A 857 -26.55 -32.71 -3.16
N LEU A 858 -25.91 -32.27 -2.07
CA LEU A 858 -26.41 -32.40 -0.70
C LEU A 858 -27.23 -31.15 -0.32
N ASP A 859 -28.36 -31.34 0.36
CA ASP A 859 -29.17 -30.25 0.89
C ASP A 859 -28.75 -29.87 2.33
N GLU A 860 -29.43 -28.89 2.92
CA GLU A 860 -29.12 -28.37 4.26
C GLU A 860 -29.32 -29.41 5.39
N GLU A 861 -30.18 -30.42 5.21
CA GLU A 861 -30.38 -31.46 6.22
C GLU A 861 -29.22 -32.46 6.25
N HIS A 862 -28.49 -32.59 5.14
CA HIS A 862 -27.38 -33.53 4.96
C HIS A 862 -25.99 -32.91 5.19
N ILE A 863 -25.92 -31.62 5.54
CA ILE A 863 -24.66 -30.88 5.74
C ILE A 863 -24.53 -30.43 7.19
N ALA A 864 -23.35 -30.58 7.80
CA ALA A 864 -23.04 -30.03 9.12
C ALA A 864 -21.59 -29.53 9.21
N SER A 865 -21.29 -28.76 10.26
CA SER A 865 -19.95 -28.27 10.52
C SER A 865 -18.99 -29.42 10.88
N SER A 866 -17.77 -29.39 10.34
CA SER A 866 -16.66 -30.25 10.77
C SER A 866 -15.78 -29.57 11.84
N ARG A 867 -16.22 -28.44 12.39
CA ARG A 867 -15.49 -27.63 13.39
C ARG A 867 -16.19 -27.62 14.76
N THR A 868 -17.39 -28.18 14.82
CA THR A 868 -18.21 -28.25 16.04
C THR A 868 -18.88 -29.63 16.10
N LEU A 869 -19.32 -30.04 17.28
CA LEU A 869 -20.02 -31.33 17.49
C LEU A 869 -21.52 -31.29 17.13
N GLU A 870 -21.98 -30.27 16.39
CA GLU A 870 -23.41 -30.09 16.09
C GLU A 870 -23.98 -31.23 15.23
N PHE A 871 -23.13 -31.90 14.44
CA PHE A 871 -23.54 -33.00 13.57
C PHE A 871 -24.07 -34.18 14.39
N GLU A 872 -23.60 -34.37 15.63
CA GLU A 872 -24.09 -35.43 16.54
C GLU A 872 -25.58 -35.26 16.88
N GLN A 873 -26.03 -34.01 17.01
CA GLN A 873 -27.43 -33.71 17.34
C GLN A 873 -28.30 -33.55 16.09
N LYS A 874 -27.70 -33.07 15.00
CA LYS A 874 -28.40 -32.78 13.75
C LYS A 874 -28.68 -34.04 12.93
N PHE A 875 -27.71 -34.93 12.81
CA PHE A 875 -27.82 -36.08 11.92
C PHE A 875 -28.52 -37.27 12.59
N PRO A 876 -29.22 -38.11 11.80
CA PRO A 876 -29.79 -39.34 12.33
C PRO A 876 -28.69 -40.37 12.66
N SER A 877 -29.08 -41.54 13.17
CA SER A 877 -28.12 -42.64 13.31
C SER A 877 -27.59 -43.12 11.96
N MET A 878 -26.30 -43.46 11.94
CA MET A 878 -25.52 -43.82 10.76
C MET A 878 -25.27 -45.32 10.68
N ASP A 879 -25.18 -45.82 9.46
CA ASP A 879 -24.91 -47.22 9.16
C ASP A 879 -23.42 -47.46 8.87
N VAL A 880 -22.79 -46.47 8.26
CA VAL A 880 -21.35 -46.41 7.96
C VAL A 880 -20.86 -45.00 8.29
N VAL A 881 -19.68 -44.89 8.90
CA VAL A 881 -18.95 -43.63 9.04
C VAL A 881 -17.61 -43.80 8.34
N LEU A 882 -17.27 -42.86 7.46
CA LEU A 882 -15.92 -42.67 6.95
C LEU A 882 -15.30 -41.47 7.66
N ASP A 883 -14.41 -41.76 8.61
CA ASP A 883 -13.83 -40.75 9.49
C ASP A 883 -12.42 -40.31 9.05
N SER A 884 -12.13 -39.05 9.35
CA SER A 884 -10.85 -38.40 9.15
C SER A 884 -10.60 -37.27 10.18
N LEU A 885 -11.41 -37.19 11.24
CA LEU A 885 -11.27 -36.20 12.30
C LEU A 885 -10.46 -36.80 13.47
N SER A 886 -10.30 -36.03 14.55
CA SER A 886 -9.56 -36.44 15.75
C SER A 886 -10.24 -35.95 17.02
N GLY A 887 -9.84 -36.50 18.17
CA GLY A 887 -10.31 -36.13 19.50
C GLY A 887 -11.79 -36.44 19.71
N GLU A 888 -12.50 -35.48 20.32
CA GLU A 888 -13.92 -35.59 20.67
C GLU A 888 -14.85 -35.82 19.46
N PHE A 889 -14.39 -35.47 18.25
CA PHE A 889 -15.12 -35.68 17.01
C PHE A 889 -15.27 -37.17 16.68
N VAL A 890 -14.20 -37.95 16.88
CA VAL A 890 -14.22 -39.42 16.69
C VAL A 890 -15.26 -40.04 17.61
N ASP A 891 -15.27 -39.61 18.88
CA ASP A 891 -16.18 -40.13 19.90
C ASP A 891 -17.64 -39.79 19.58
N ALA A 892 -17.91 -38.57 19.09
CA ALA A 892 -19.24 -38.17 18.61
C ALA A 892 -19.70 -38.99 17.41
N SER A 893 -18.79 -39.25 16.46
CA SER A 893 -19.08 -40.06 15.27
C SER A 893 -19.33 -41.53 15.61
N LEU A 894 -18.64 -42.06 16.61
CA LEU A 894 -18.89 -43.40 17.14
C LEU A 894 -20.28 -43.50 17.77
N ARG A 895 -20.72 -42.47 18.52
CA ARG A 895 -22.07 -42.44 19.13
C ARG A 895 -23.20 -42.32 18.11
N LEU A 896 -22.93 -41.78 16.91
CA LEU A 896 -23.89 -41.72 15.81
C LEU A 896 -24.13 -43.08 15.14
N LEU A 897 -23.26 -44.07 15.30
CA LEU A 897 -23.46 -45.38 14.70
C LEU A 897 -24.59 -46.16 15.38
N ARG A 898 -25.46 -46.77 14.58
CA ARG A 898 -26.41 -47.78 15.09
C ARG A 898 -25.65 -49.05 15.53
N PRO A 899 -26.23 -49.90 16.39
CA PRO A 899 -25.69 -51.23 16.66
C PRO A 899 -25.48 -52.04 15.37
N GLY A 900 -24.29 -52.63 15.21
CA GLY A 900 -23.82 -53.28 13.97
C GLY A 900 -23.33 -52.31 12.90
N GLY A 901 -23.25 -51.01 13.20
CA GLY A 901 -22.68 -49.97 12.35
C GLY A 901 -21.19 -50.20 12.06
N ARG A 902 -20.68 -49.58 10.99
CA ARG A 902 -19.31 -49.79 10.52
C ARG A 902 -18.56 -48.47 10.54
N PHE A 903 -17.51 -48.40 11.36
CA PHE A 903 -16.64 -47.24 11.46
C PHE A 903 -15.36 -47.50 10.67
N VAL A 904 -15.13 -46.71 9.64
CA VAL A 904 -13.96 -46.82 8.76
C VAL A 904 -13.07 -45.61 9.03
N GLU A 905 -11.99 -45.85 9.76
CA GLU A 905 -11.05 -44.83 10.21
C GLU A 905 -9.90 -44.67 9.21
N MET A 906 -9.75 -43.46 8.69
CA MET A 906 -8.62 -43.08 7.82
C MET A 906 -7.51 -42.34 8.59
N GLY A 907 -7.83 -41.78 9.76
CA GLY A 907 -6.88 -41.14 10.66
C GLY A 907 -5.81 -42.10 11.17
N LYS A 908 -4.57 -41.60 11.29
CA LYS A 908 -3.42 -42.40 11.75
C LYS A 908 -2.97 -42.11 13.17
N THR A 909 -3.34 -40.95 13.71
CA THR A 909 -2.80 -40.43 14.97
C THR A 909 -3.71 -40.68 16.17
N ASP A 910 -5.01 -40.91 15.95
CA ASP A 910 -6.02 -40.98 17.02
C ASP A 910 -6.93 -42.23 16.92
N ILE A 911 -6.32 -43.38 16.63
CA ILE A 911 -7.03 -44.66 16.45
C ILE A 911 -7.56 -45.19 17.80
N ARG A 912 -8.81 -45.65 17.82
CA ARG A 912 -9.46 -46.24 19.02
C ARG A 912 -9.26 -47.76 19.07
N ASP A 913 -9.31 -48.34 20.27
CA ASP A 913 -9.31 -49.80 20.43
C ASP A 913 -10.70 -50.36 20.08
N ALA A 914 -10.74 -51.26 19.09
CA ALA A 914 -11.98 -51.91 18.68
C ALA A 914 -12.64 -52.72 19.83
N ALA A 915 -11.86 -53.16 20.83
CA ALA A 915 -12.38 -53.89 21.98
C ALA A 915 -13.32 -53.05 22.87
N ASP A 916 -13.15 -51.72 22.88
CA ASP A 916 -13.97 -50.79 23.67
C ASP A 916 -15.34 -50.52 23.04
N HIS A 917 -15.56 -50.96 21.80
CA HIS A 917 -16.78 -50.72 21.03
C HIS A 917 -17.38 -52.02 20.46
N PRO A 918 -17.80 -52.99 21.31
CA PRO A 918 -18.20 -54.32 20.87
C PRO A 918 -19.49 -54.35 20.01
N ASP A 919 -20.28 -53.29 20.07
CA ASP A 919 -21.55 -53.18 19.36
C ASP A 919 -21.40 -52.67 17.91
N ILE A 920 -20.19 -52.31 17.47
CA ILE A 920 -19.90 -51.82 16.11
C ILE A 920 -18.70 -52.55 15.49
N VAL A 921 -18.49 -52.36 14.19
CA VAL A 921 -17.32 -52.85 13.46
C VAL A 921 -16.38 -51.67 13.21
N TYR A 922 -15.33 -51.55 14.02
CA TYR A 922 -14.29 -50.53 13.86
C TYR A 922 -13.14 -51.06 12.99
N ARG A 923 -12.73 -50.29 11.98
CA ARG A 923 -11.62 -50.62 11.07
C ARG A 923 -10.79 -49.38 10.74
N ALA A 924 -9.63 -49.26 11.36
CA ALA A 924 -8.56 -48.41 10.83
C ALA A 924 -7.88 -49.10 9.65
N PHE A 925 -7.54 -48.35 8.60
CA PHE A 925 -6.95 -48.92 7.39
C PHE A 925 -5.91 -48.01 6.73
N ASP A 926 -4.96 -48.62 6.03
CA ASP A 926 -4.17 -48.00 4.98
C ASP A 926 -4.59 -48.59 3.63
N ILE A 927 -4.60 -47.80 2.56
CA ILE A 927 -4.92 -48.34 1.22
C ILE A 927 -3.96 -49.45 0.79
N ALA A 928 -2.73 -49.46 1.29
CA ALA A 928 -1.75 -50.51 1.04
C ALA A 928 -2.24 -51.90 1.50
N ASP A 929 -3.14 -51.96 2.49
CA ASP A 929 -3.70 -53.22 3.04
C ASP A 929 -4.49 -54.02 2.00
N ALA A 930 -5.01 -53.36 0.95
CA ALA A 930 -5.75 -54.01 -0.12
C ALA A 930 -4.86 -54.90 -1.01
N GLY A 931 -3.56 -54.61 -1.08
CA GLY A 931 -2.62 -55.26 -1.97
C GLY A 931 -2.70 -54.79 -3.43
N PRO A 932 -1.59 -54.94 -4.21
CA PRO A 932 -1.44 -54.30 -5.51
C PRO A 932 -2.42 -54.82 -6.58
N GLU A 933 -2.78 -56.11 -6.57
CA GLU A 933 -3.77 -56.67 -7.48
C GLU A 933 -5.12 -56.00 -7.29
N ARG A 934 -5.59 -55.90 -6.04
CA ARG A 934 -6.90 -55.33 -5.74
C ARG A 934 -6.95 -53.84 -6.05
N LEU A 935 -5.89 -53.10 -5.73
CA LEU A 935 -5.79 -51.68 -6.07
C LEU A 935 -5.84 -51.46 -7.58
N GLY A 936 -5.17 -52.31 -8.38
CA GLY A 936 -5.27 -52.28 -9.84
C GLY A 936 -6.70 -52.50 -10.34
N GLU A 937 -7.41 -53.51 -9.81
CA GLU A 937 -8.81 -53.78 -10.14
C GLU A 937 -9.74 -52.61 -9.82
N ILE A 938 -9.54 -51.98 -8.66
CA ILE A 938 -10.34 -50.82 -8.25
C ILE A 938 -10.04 -49.64 -9.18
N LEU A 939 -8.78 -49.37 -9.50
CA LEU A 939 -8.40 -48.27 -10.37
C LEU A 939 -9.00 -48.42 -11.79
N ASP A 940 -9.00 -49.63 -12.34
CA ASP A 940 -9.69 -49.94 -13.61
C ASP A 940 -11.22 -49.74 -13.52
N ALA A 941 -11.82 -50.00 -12.36
CA ALA A 941 -13.24 -49.75 -12.14
C ALA A 941 -13.55 -48.26 -12.00
N VAL A 942 -12.66 -47.48 -11.38
CA VAL A 942 -12.75 -46.02 -11.26
C VAL A 942 -12.64 -45.36 -12.63
N VAL A 943 -11.67 -45.75 -13.47
CA VAL A 943 -11.54 -45.20 -14.82
C VAL A 943 -12.80 -45.47 -15.65
N ARG A 944 -13.32 -46.71 -15.62
CA ARG A 944 -14.59 -47.04 -16.28
C ARG A 944 -15.75 -46.20 -15.75
N ALA A 945 -15.79 -45.98 -14.44
CA ALA A 945 -16.80 -45.17 -13.79
C ALA A 945 -16.81 -43.71 -14.29
N PHE A 946 -15.65 -43.13 -14.61
CA PHE A 946 -15.56 -41.83 -15.29
C PHE A 946 -16.00 -41.89 -16.75
N THR A 947 -15.58 -42.90 -17.51
CA THR A 947 -15.96 -43.06 -18.93
C THR A 947 -17.46 -43.20 -19.11
N ASP A 948 -18.13 -43.88 -18.17
CA ASP A 948 -19.59 -44.05 -18.17
C ASP A 948 -20.34 -42.80 -17.66
N GLY A 949 -19.64 -41.70 -17.37
CA GLY A 949 -20.21 -40.45 -16.86
C GLY A 949 -20.69 -40.52 -15.41
N GLY A 950 -20.31 -41.56 -14.67
CA GLY A 950 -20.75 -41.77 -13.29
C GLY A 950 -19.85 -41.11 -12.22
N PHE A 951 -18.72 -40.52 -12.62
CA PHE A 951 -17.90 -39.64 -11.79
C PHE A 951 -17.57 -38.35 -12.53
N ALA A 952 -17.56 -37.24 -11.79
CA ALA A 952 -17.15 -35.92 -12.23
C ALA A 952 -15.71 -35.63 -11.75
N PRO A 953 -14.90 -34.91 -12.55
CA PRO A 953 -13.57 -34.48 -12.15
C PRO A 953 -13.61 -33.62 -10.88
N LEU A 954 -12.59 -33.76 -10.04
CA LEU A 954 -12.41 -32.90 -8.88
C LEU A 954 -11.75 -31.57 -9.30
N PRO A 955 -11.97 -30.47 -8.55
CA PRO A 955 -11.22 -29.23 -8.75
C PRO A 955 -9.71 -29.44 -8.63
N LEU A 956 -8.92 -28.71 -9.43
CA LEU A 956 -7.46 -28.82 -9.48
C LEU A 956 -6.81 -27.46 -9.20
N ASP A 957 -5.81 -27.45 -8.32
CA ASP A 957 -4.76 -26.43 -8.27
C ASP A 957 -3.46 -27.10 -8.74
N VAL A 958 -2.78 -26.49 -9.71
CA VAL A 958 -1.59 -27.06 -10.35
C VAL A 958 -0.42 -26.11 -10.15
N ARG A 959 0.62 -26.60 -9.47
CA ARG A 959 1.83 -25.83 -9.13
C ARG A 959 3.07 -26.48 -9.74
N ALA A 960 4.13 -25.72 -9.94
CA ALA A 960 5.40 -26.31 -10.32
C ALA A 960 6.02 -26.98 -9.08
N VAL A 961 6.67 -28.12 -9.27
CA VAL A 961 7.42 -28.81 -8.19
C VAL A 961 8.55 -27.95 -7.59
N ARG A 962 8.94 -26.88 -8.30
CA ARG A 962 9.90 -25.91 -7.79
C ARG A 962 9.33 -25.03 -6.69
N ASP A 963 8.01 -24.86 -6.68
CA ASP A 963 7.27 -24.06 -5.72
C ASP A 963 6.81 -24.93 -4.54
N ALA A 964 7.38 -26.13 -4.36
CA ALA A 964 6.90 -27.10 -3.38
C ALA A 964 7.01 -26.62 -1.92
N VAL A 965 7.86 -25.63 -1.65
CA VAL A 965 7.99 -25.00 -0.32
C VAL A 965 6.88 -23.98 -0.04
N ASP A 966 6.19 -23.51 -1.09
CA ASP A 966 5.12 -22.49 -1.00
C ASP A 966 3.70 -23.11 -0.98
N VAL A 967 3.59 -24.45 -0.95
CA VAL A 967 2.34 -25.24 -1.05
C VAL A 967 2.11 -26.03 0.21
#